data_AF-A0A367M498-F1
#
_entry.id   AF-A0A367M498-F1
#
_cell.length_a   1.000
_cell.length_b   1.000
_cell.length_c   1.000
_cell.angle_alpha   90.00
_cell.angle_beta   90.00
_cell.angle_gamma   90.00
#
_symmetry.space_group_name_H-M   'P 1'
#
loop_
_entity.id
_entity.type
_entity.pdbx_description
1 polymer ?
#
loop_
_entity_poly.entity_id
_entity_poly.type
_entity_poly.pdbx_seq_one_letter_code
_entity_poly.pdbx_strand_id
1 'polypeptide(L)'
;AELARRWAELARKPNAEKRVALVLANYPTRDGRIGNGVGLDTPAAALNILRALRQQGYPVDGLPASGTELIRQLLGGVSNDLEHLDLRPCAQSLALDDYLACFARLPERNRQAVLARWGEPQQDPMFRDGRMMVAGLRYGLTFVGIQPARGYQLDPAAVYHDPDLVPPHGYLAFYFWLRHAYRADALLHVGKHGNLEWLPGKGVGLSAECWPDALLGPLPNIYPFIVNDPGEGAQAKRRTQAVIIDHLMPPLTRAESYGPLRDLERLADEFYDASLLDPRRAEQLRGEILVLLRDNRLDREIGLQLSDDPDSWLPQLDAYLCDLKESQIRDGLHVFGESPSGRLRLDTLLALLRVPRGDGKGANAGLLKSLADDLGLGFDPLACDMGEAWQGARPACLEERGGEPWRTLGDTRERLELLALHWIERCLGGESPPATWRASGEVLRGLCEQVAPTLDACGGAEIDGLLAALEGRFVPAGPSGAPSRGRLDVLPTGRNFFSVDVRNLPTPTAWRIGFQSANLLLERHLQEHGDHLRQLGLSVWGTATMRTGGDDIAQALALLGVRPVWQAGSQRVADFEILPVSLLDRPRVDVTLRVSGFFRDAFANLIRLFDAAVQAVAELDEAEELNPLAARVRLERQRLEAQGTAPAAAR
;
A
#
# COMPACT_ATOMS: atom_id res chain seq x y z
N ALA A 1 -8.00 26.05 -19.17
CA ALA A 1 -7.18 27.13 -19.75
C ALA A 1 -6.10 27.61 -18.78
N GLU A 2 -6.49 28.14 -17.60
CA GLU A 2 -5.52 28.70 -16.64
C GLU A 2 -4.45 27.70 -16.15
N LEU A 3 -4.82 26.45 -15.84
CA LEU A 3 -3.85 25.41 -15.47
C LEU A 3 -2.79 25.18 -16.57
N ALA A 4 -3.22 25.09 -17.83
CA ALA A 4 -2.31 24.94 -18.97
C ALA A 4 -1.38 26.16 -19.12
N ARG A 5 -1.93 27.37 -18.92
CA ARG A 5 -1.15 28.61 -18.90
C ARG A 5 -0.08 28.57 -17.81
N ARG A 6 -0.42 28.12 -16.59
CA ARG A 6 0.52 28.00 -15.46
C ARG A 6 1.65 27.00 -15.72
N TRP A 7 1.36 25.85 -16.32
CA TRP A 7 2.41 24.92 -16.77
C TRP A 7 3.32 25.54 -17.83
N ALA A 8 2.77 26.29 -18.79
CA ALA A 8 3.58 26.99 -19.79
C ALA A 8 4.42 28.13 -19.20
N GLU A 9 3.90 28.84 -18.19
CA GLU A 9 4.67 29.84 -17.43
C GLU A 9 5.81 29.19 -16.64
N LEU A 10 5.53 28.07 -15.96
CA LEU A 10 6.53 27.30 -15.22
C LEU A 10 7.69 26.87 -16.12
N ALA A 11 7.40 26.44 -17.35
CA ALA A 11 8.41 26.04 -18.33
C ALA A 11 9.28 27.22 -18.82
N ARG A 12 8.73 28.43 -18.91
CA ARG A 12 9.44 29.62 -19.42
C ARG A 12 10.22 30.37 -18.35
N LYS A 13 9.78 30.27 -17.09
CA LYS A 13 10.39 31.00 -15.98
C LYS A 13 11.79 30.43 -15.69
N PRO A 14 12.84 31.28 -15.54
CA PRO A 14 14.15 30.81 -15.11
C PRO A 14 14.10 30.15 -13.72
N ASN A 15 14.87 29.09 -13.49
CA ASN A 15 14.89 28.36 -12.21
C ASN A 15 15.18 29.28 -11.02
N ALA A 16 16.09 30.25 -11.17
CA ALA A 16 16.46 31.22 -10.14
C ALA A 16 15.29 32.11 -9.67
N GLU A 17 14.23 32.23 -10.46
CA GLU A 17 13.04 33.03 -10.15
C GLU A 17 11.85 32.18 -9.68
N LYS A 18 11.94 30.84 -9.78
CA LYS A 18 10.84 29.93 -9.41
C LYS A 18 10.67 29.86 -7.90
N ARG A 19 9.43 30.03 -7.44
CA ARG A 19 8.97 29.82 -6.06
C ARG A 19 8.33 28.45 -5.97
N VAL A 20 9.03 27.53 -5.34
CA VAL A 20 8.56 26.14 -5.16
C VAL A 20 8.14 25.96 -3.70
N ALA A 21 6.99 25.35 -3.48
CA ALA A 21 6.50 25.00 -2.16
C ALA A 21 6.47 23.48 -1.98
N LEU A 22 7.15 22.96 -0.96
CA LEU A 22 7.05 21.56 -0.51
C LEU A 22 6.05 21.52 0.65
N VAL A 23 5.02 20.69 0.55
CA VAL A 23 4.00 20.50 1.59
C VAL A 23 4.14 19.09 2.14
N LEU A 24 4.49 19.01 3.41
CA LEU A 24 4.65 17.76 4.14
C LEU A 24 3.29 17.33 4.71
N ALA A 25 2.86 16.11 4.41
CA ALA A 25 1.64 15.56 4.98
C ALA A 25 1.74 15.45 6.52
N ASN A 26 0.64 15.73 7.21
CA ASN A 26 0.57 15.57 8.67
C ASN A 26 -0.78 14.96 9.09
N TYR A 27 -0.91 13.67 8.81
CA TYR A 27 -2.07 12.87 9.19
C TYR A 27 -1.63 11.51 9.75
N PRO A 28 -2.11 11.08 10.93
CA PRO A 28 -2.89 11.86 11.91
C PRO A 28 -2.15 13.11 12.41
N THR A 29 -2.90 14.10 12.89
CA THR A 29 -2.40 15.45 13.22
C THR A 29 -1.68 15.47 14.56
N ARG A 30 -0.42 15.02 14.56
CA ARG A 30 0.51 15.12 15.69
C ARG A 30 1.87 15.58 15.18
N ASP A 31 2.61 16.31 15.99
CA ASP A 31 3.95 16.79 15.64
C ASP A 31 4.91 15.65 15.29
N GLY A 32 4.86 14.53 16.03
CA GLY A 32 5.62 13.32 15.72
C GLY A 32 5.21 12.59 14.43
N ARG A 33 4.22 13.10 13.70
CA ARG A 33 3.72 12.58 12.41
C ARG A 33 3.88 13.60 11.26
N ILE A 34 4.66 14.67 11.45
CA ILE A 34 4.97 15.61 10.36
C ILE A 34 5.81 14.88 9.31
N GLY A 35 5.41 15.00 8.05
CA GLY A 35 6.02 14.24 6.96
C GLY A 35 5.59 12.77 6.98
N ASN A 36 4.36 12.45 7.40
CA ASN A 36 3.88 11.07 7.31
C ASN A 36 3.87 10.63 5.83
N GLY A 37 4.69 9.64 5.51
CA GLY A 37 4.86 9.09 4.16
C GLY A 37 4.94 7.58 4.25
N VAL A 38 4.00 6.86 3.65
CA VAL A 38 4.01 5.38 3.70
C VAL A 38 5.28 4.85 3.03
N GLY A 39 6.19 4.29 3.85
CA GLY A 39 7.44 3.73 3.35
C GLY A 39 8.42 4.77 2.80
N LEU A 40 8.29 6.04 3.19
CA LEU A 40 9.20 7.10 2.76
C LEU A 40 9.78 7.80 4.00
N ASP A 41 11.10 7.99 4.02
CA ASP A 41 11.75 8.95 4.91
C ASP A 41 11.51 10.35 4.34
N THR A 42 10.33 10.90 4.64
CA THR A 42 9.90 12.19 4.11
C THR A 42 10.85 13.34 4.47
N PRO A 43 11.41 13.44 5.69
CA PRO A 43 12.42 14.45 6.00
C PRO A 43 13.68 14.36 5.14
N ALA A 44 14.24 13.16 4.95
CA ALA A 44 15.41 12.96 4.09
C ALA A 44 15.06 13.21 2.61
N ALA A 45 13.90 12.73 2.15
CA ALA A 45 13.38 12.95 0.81
C ALA A 45 13.20 14.46 0.50
N ALA A 46 12.59 15.21 1.41
CA ALA A 46 12.42 16.66 1.26
C ALA A 46 13.79 17.35 1.18
N LEU A 47 14.77 16.93 1.99
CA LEU A 47 16.11 17.50 1.94
C LEU A 47 16.85 17.16 0.62
N ASN A 48 16.69 15.95 0.10
CA ASN A 48 17.25 15.57 -1.20
C ASN A 48 16.62 16.37 -2.35
N ILE A 49 15.30 16.56 -2.33
CA ILE A 49 14.61 17.46 -3.28
C ILE A 49 15.20 18.86 -3.18
N LEU A 50 15.32 19.44 -1.97
CA LEU A 50 15.88 20.78 -1.78
C LEU A 50 17.33 20.91 -2.27
N ARG A 51 18.15 19.87 -2.06
CA ARG A 51 19.53 19.81 -2.57
C ARG A 51 19.56 19.77 -4.10
N ALA A 52 18.71 18.96 -4.72
CA ALA A 52 18.58 18.88 -6.17
C ALA A 52 18.11 20.21 -6.77
N LEU A 53 17.12 20.87 -6.15
CA LEU A 53 16.68 22.22 -6.54
C LEU A 53 17.84 23.23 -6.48
N ARG A 54 18.60 23.24 -5.38
CA ARG A 54 19.77 24.13 -5.25
C ARG A 54 20.81 23.89 -6.34
N GLN A 55 21.10 22.62 -6.65
CA GLN A 55 22.04 22.25 -7.72
C GLN A 55 21.57 22.71 -9.10
N GLN A 56 20.25 22.75 -9.34
CA GLN A 56 19.64 23.24 -10.58
C GLN A 56 19.42 24.77 -10.61
N GLY A 57 20.00 25.50 -9.66
CA GLY A 57 19.96 26.96 -9.62
C GLY A 57 18.65 27.56 -9.10
N TYR A 58 17.80 26.78 -8.43
CA TYR A 58 16.64 27.32 -7.73
C TYR A 58 17.08 28.15 -6.51
N PRO A 59 16.30 29.17 -6.11
CA PRO A 59 16.60 30.04 -4.98
C PRO A 59 16.38 29.31 -3.64
N VAL A 60 17.32 28.44 -3.28
CA VAL A 60 17.35 27.63 -2.07
C VAL A 60 18.58 27.99 -1.24
N ASP A 61 18.38 28.44 -0.01
CA ASP A 61 19.45 28.85 0.92
C ASP A 61 19.18 28.40 2.36
N GLY A 62 20.21 28.34 3.20
CA GLY A 62 20.09 28.00 4.61
C GLY A 62 19.66 26.55 4.89
N LEU A 63 20.00 25.60 4.00
CA LEU A 63 19.57 24.22 4.15
C LEU A 63 20.10 23.57 5.44
N PRO A 64 19.24 22.80 6.14
CA PRO A 64 19.65 22.08 7.34
C PRO A 64 20.63 20.95 6.99
N ALA A 65 21.41 20.52 7.99
CA ALA A 65 22.41 19.46 7.82
C ALA A 65 21.78 18.07 7.58
N SER A 66 20.59 17.82 8.14
CA SER A 66 19.89 16.52 8.06
C SER A 66 18.37 16.70 8.01
N GLY A 67 17.65 15.63 7.64
CA GLY A 67 16.19 15.58 7.70
C GLY A 67 15.66 15.78 9.13
N THR A 68 16.37 15.25 10.13
CA THR A 68 16.05 15.50 11.55
C THR A 68 16.11 16.98 11.89
N GLU A 69 17.15 17.67 11.43
CA GLU A 69 17.31 19.11 11.66
C GLU A 69 16.23 19.93 10.92
N LEU A 70 15.83 19.51 9.71
CA LEU A 70 14.68 20.08 9.00
C LEU A 70 13.40 20.02 9.85
N ILE A 71 13.09 18.85 10.42
CA ILE A 71 11.89 18.68 11.26
C ILE A 71 12.01 19.47 12.56
N ARG A 72 13.18 19.46 13.20
CA ARG A 72 13.44 20.25 14.41
C ARG A 72 13.20 21.74 14.18
N GLN A 73 13.65 22.28 13.05
CA GLN A 73 13.40 23.68 12.68
C GLN A 73 11.91 23.94 12.46
N LEU A 74 11.19 23.05 11.76
CA LEU A 74 9.74 23.17 11.55
C LEU A 74 8.95 23.15 12.87
N LEU A 75 9.33 22.27 13.80
CA LEU A 75 8.73 22.17 15.14
C LEU A 75 9.00 23.41 16.01
N GLY A 76 10.03 24.19 15.68
CA GLY A 76 10.30 25.48 16.32
C GLY A 76 9.29 26.56 15.99
N GLY A 77 8.41 26.36 15.01
CA GLY A 77 7.32 27.26 14.65
C GLY A 77 5.93 26.64 14.82
N VAL A 78 4.89 27.42 14.52
CA VAL A 78 3.50 26.94 14.58
C VAL A 78 3.28 25.68 13.73
N SER A 79 2.49 24.75 14.25
CA SER A 79 2.13 23.48 13.60
C SER A 79 0.64 23.20 13.79
N ASN A 80 0.21 21.96 13.55
CA ASN A 80 -1.16 21.52 13.86
C ASN A 80 -1.38 21.22 15.35
N ASP A 81 -0.35 21.36 16.20
CA ASP A 81 -0.43 21.23 17.65
C ASP A 81 -1.10 22.46 18.27
N LEU A 82 -2.36 22.31 18.65
CA LEU A 82 -3.18 23.38 19.24
C LEU A 82 -2.77 23.72 20.67
N GLU A 83 -2.20 22.77 21.43
CA GLU A 83 -1.89 22.97 22.85
C GLU A 83 -0.76 23.99 23.05
N HIS A 84 0.22 23.99 22.14
CA HIS A 84 1.40 24.86 22.22
C HIS A 84 1.39 25.98 21.18
N LEU A 85 0.29 26.16 20.44
CA LEU A 85 0.21 27.07 19.29
C LEU A 85 0.60 28.51 19.64
N ASP A 86 0.06 29.03 20.75
CA ASP A 86 0.27 30.41 21.20
C ASP A 86 1.71 30.70 21.62
N LEU A 87 2.44 29.66 22.04
CA LEU A 87 3.83 29.77 22.48
C LEU A 87 4.83 29.76 21.30
N ARG A 88 4.38 29.37 20.11
CA ARG A 88 5.24 29.14 18.96
C ARG A 88 5.30 30.37 18.04
N PRO A 89 6.51 30.76 17.58
CA PRO A 89 6.65 31.82 16.59
C PRO A 89 6.07 31.37 15.24
N CYS A 90 5.66 32.34 14.43
CA CYS A 90 5.14 32.08 13.09
C CYS A 90 5.87 32.95 12.08
N ALA A 91 6.55 32.32 11.12
CA ALA A 91 7.36 33.03 10.13
C ALA A 91 6.53 33.54 8.94
N GLN A 92 5.40 32.89 8.63
CA GLN A 92 4.59 33.18 7.45
C GLN A 92 3.12 33.40 7.87
N SER A 93 2.44 34.36 7.26
CA SER A 93 1.03 34.62 7.55
C SER A 93 0.35 35.40 6.44
N LEU A 94 -0.97 35.27 6.36
CA LEU A 94 -1.84 36.03 5.46
C LEU A 94 -2.58 37.11 6.26
N ALA A 95 -2.61 38.35 5.79
CA ALA A 95 -3.40 39.39 6.44
C ALA A 95 -4.89 39.01 6.42
N LEU A 96 -5.65 39.37 7.45
CA LEU A 96 -7.07 39.02 7.50
C LEU A 96 -7.85 39.61 6.30
N ASP A 97 -7.55 40.84 5.89
CA ASP A 97 -8.18 41.47 4.73
C ASP A 97 -7.91 40.71 3.43
N ASP A 98 -6.67 40.23 3.23
CA ASP A 98 -6.30 39.40 2.08
C ASP A 98 -7.02 38.04 2.13
N TYR A 99 -7.13 37.44 3.32
CA TYR A 99 -7.89 36.21 3.54
C TYR A 99 -9.36 36.42 3.16
N LEU A 100 -10.00 37.47 3.66
CA LEU A 100 -11.41 37.80 3.38
C LEU A 100 -11.64 38.06 1.90
N ALA A 101 -10.72 38.76 1.22
CA ALA A 101 -10.78 38.96 -0.23
C ALA A 101 -10.70 37.64 -1.00
N CYS A 102 -9.88 36.69 -0.57
CA CYS A 102 -9.83 35.34 -1.17
C CYS A 102 -11.09 34.53 -0.84
N PHE A 103 -11.56 34.58 0.40
CA PHE A 103 -12.75 33.88 0.87
C PHE A 103 -14.00 34.31 0.10
N ALA A 104 -14.16 35.61 -0.16
CA ALA A 104 -15.25 36.18 -0.95
C ALA A 104 -15.28 35.70 -2.41
N ARG A 105 -14.21 35.08 -2.92
CA ARG A 105 -14.16 34.51 -4.28
C ARG A 105 -14.57 33.04 -4.35
N LEU A 106 -14.65 32.34 -3.22
CA LEU A 106 -15.20 30.98 -3.18
C LEU A 106 -16.68 30.99 -3.57
N PRO A 107 -17.27 29.89 -4.09
CA PRO A 107 -18.71 29.81 -4.28
C PRO A 107 -19.49 30.07 -2.99
N GLU A 108 -20.68 30.65 -3.09
CA GLU A 108 -21.51 31.00 -1.93
C GLU A 108 -21.76 29.81 -1.02
N ARG A 109 -22.06 28.63 -1.61
CA ARG A 109 -22.26 27.39 -0.85
C ARG A 109 -21.05 27.01 0.01
N ASN A 110 -19.84 27.16 -0.52
CA ASN A 110 -18.61 26.87 0.21
C ASN A 110 -18.41 27.85 1.38
N ARG A 111 -18.65 29.14 1.14
CA ARG A 111 -18.55 30.17 2.19
C ARG A 111 -19.54 29.89 3.32
N GLN A 112 -20.81 29.67 2.99
CA GLN A 112 -21.85 29.36 3.96
C GLN A 112 -21.51 28.10 4.77
N ALA A 113 -21.02 27.04 4.11
CA ALA A 113 -20.66 25.82 4.81
C ALA A 113 -19.51 26.04 5.81
N VAL A 114 -18.51 26.84 5.46
CA VAL A 114 -17.40 27.18 6.38
C VAL A 114 -17.90 28.04 7.53
N LEU A 115 -18.63 29.12 7.25
CA LEU A 115 -19.16 30.01 8.31
C LEU A 115 -20.11 29.29 9.26
N ALA A 116 -21.01 28.47 8.72
CA ALA A 116 -21.95 27.69 9.53
C ALA A 116 -21.22 26.68 10.44
N ARG A 117 -20.07 26.18 10.01
CA ARG A 117 -19.32 25.14 10.72
C ARG A 117 -18.31 25.70 11.72
N TRP A 118 -17.56 26.70 11.29
CA TRP A 118 -16.35 27.20 11.95
C TRP A 118 -16.51 28.62 12.47
N GLY A 119 -17.62 29.30 12.17
CA GLY A 119 -17.85 30.69 12.55
C GLY A 119 -17.08 31.67 11.68
N GLU A 120 -16.66 32.78 12.28
CA GLU A 120 -15.85 33.81 11.64
C GLU A 120 -14.36 33.44 11.68
N PRO A 121 -13.53 33.88 10.70
CA PRO A 121 -12.11 33.52 10.64
C PRO A 121 -11.30 33.93 11.87
N GLN A 122 -11.74 34.96 12.61
CA GLN A 122 -11.12 35.41 13.86
C GLN A 122 -11.27 34.40 15.00
N GLN A 123 -12.16 33.42 14.86
CA GLN A 123 -12.39 32.34 15.83
C GLN A 123 -11.51 31.11 15.56
N ASP A 124 -10.82 31.07 14.41
CA ASP A 124 -9.92 29.97 14.08
C ASP A 124 -8.65 30.04 14.94
N PRO A 125 -8.14 28.91 15.49
CA PRO A 125 -6.93 28.93 16.31
C PRO A 125 -5.69 29.45 15.59
N MET A 126 -5.65 29.38 14.25
CA MET A 126 -4.56 29.92 13.46
C MET A 126 -4.65 31.44 13.27
N PHE A 127 -5.66 32.13 13.82
CA PHE A 127 -5.76 33.58 13.80
C PHE A 127 -4.96 34.20 14.96
N ARG A 128 -4.03 35.11 14.65
CA ARG A 128 -3.27 35.88 15.64
C ARG A 128 -2.98 37.29 15.13
N ASP A 129 -3.28 38.30 15.94
CA ASP A 129 -2.99 39.72 15.68
C ASP A 129 -3.40 40.22 14.28
N GLY A 130 -4.64 39.91 13.86
CA GLY A 130 -5.17 40.35 12.56
C GLY A 130 -4.63 39.57 11.36
N ARG A 131 -4.01 38.40 11.59
CA ARG A 131 -3.39 37.58 10.54
C ARG A 131 -3.73 36.09 10.72
N MET A 132 -3.90 35.39 9.61
CA MET A 132 -3.97 33.93 9.57
C MET A 132 -2.56 33.35 9.46
N MET A 133 -2.15 32.57 10.44
CA MET A 133 -0.83 31.94 10.52
C MET A 133 -0.67 30.83 9.48
N VAL A 134 0.53 30.67 8.95
CA VAL A 134 0.88 29.62 7.97
C VAL A 134 2.08 28.82 8.50
N ALA A 135 1.85 27.53 8.77
CA ALA A 135 2.86 26.63 9.32
C ALA A 135 3.91 26.25 8.28
N GLY A 136 5.15 26.68 8.49
CA GLY A 136 6.28 26.34 7.63
C GLY A 136 7.42 27.35 7.66
N LEU A 137 8.49 27.00 6.96
CA LEU A 137 9.72 27.78 6.87
C LEU A 137 10.13 28.01 5.42
N ARG A 138 10.94 29.05 5.21
CA ARG A 138 11.52 29.36 3.91
C ARG A 138 13.01 29.13 3.93
N TYR A 139 13.49 28.45 2.88
CA TYR A 139 14.90 28.25 2.56
C TYR A 139 15.18 29.04 1.28
N GLY A 140 15.56 30.32 1.44
CA GLY A 140 15.60 31.29 0.34
C GLY A 140 14.19 31.69 -0.15
N LEU A 141 13.92 31.48 -1.44
CA LEU A 141 12.57 31.64 -1.98
C LEU A 141 11.78 30.33 -2.01
N THR A 142 12.34 29.19 -1.58
CA THR A 142 11.63 27.90 -1.52
C THR A 142 10.97 27.73 -0.15
N PHE A 143 9.73 27.25 -0.12
CA PHE A 143 8.94 27.07 1.10
C PHE A 143 8.81 25.59 1.45
N VAL A 144 8.92 25.23 2.74
CA VAL A 144 8.58 23.91 3.28
C VAL A 144 7.51 24.11 4.35
N GLY A 145 6.30 23.63 4.07
CA GLY A 145 5.12 23.79 4.91
C GLY A 145 4.62 22.49 5.51
N ILE A 146 3.95 22.60 6.64
CA ILE A 146 3.20 21.50 7.26
C ILE A 146 1.77 21.59 6.73
N GLN A 147 1.26 20.51 6.13
CA GLN A 147 -0.11 20.51 5.63
C GLN A 147 -1.10 20.72 6.79
N PRO A 148 -2.04 21.67 6.68
CA PRO A 148 -2.98 21.95 7.77
C PRO A 148 -3.89 20.77 8.09
N ALA A 149 -4.31 20.69 9.34
CA ALA A 149 -5.31 19.72 9.82
C ALA A 149 -6.69 19.94 9.15
N ARG A 150 -7.42 18.85 8.89
CA ARG A 150 -8.77 18.89 8.29
C ARG A 150 -9.87 19.45 9.22
N GLY A 151 -9.58 19.62 10.52
CA GLY A 151 -10.52 20.19 11.49
C GLY A 151 -11.15 19.21 12.48
N TYR A 152 -10.94 17.89 12.36
CA TYR A 152 -11.46 16.90 13.32
C TYR A 152 -10.95 17.11 14.77
N GLN A 153 -9.79 17.73 14.93
CA GLN A 153 -9.26 18.13 16.24
C GLN A 153 -9.95 19.37 16.82
N LEU A 154 -10.60 20.17 15.98
CA LEU A 154 -11.37 21.36 16.37
C LEU A 154 -12.81 20.98 16.76
N ASP A 155 -13.36 19.93 16.14
CA ASP A 155 -14.59 19.29 16.58
C ASP A 155 -14.45 17.75 16.64
N PRO A 156 -14.09 17.20 17.81
CA PRO A 156 -14.00 15.76 18.02
C PRO A 156 -15.30 15.00 17.76
N ALA A 157 -16.48 15.62 17.94
CA ALA A 157 -17.76 14.96 17.68
C ALA A 157 -17.98 14.71 16.17
N ALA A 158 -17.38 15.53 15.32
CA ALA A 158 -17.41 15.36 13.86
C ALA A 158 -16.84 14.02 13.40
N VAL A 159 -15.88 13.46 14.15
CA VAL A 159 -15.30 12.14 13.85
C VAL A 159 -16.37 11.06 13.81
N TYR A 160 -17.42 11.19 14.64
CA TYR A 160 -18.52 10.22 14.75
C TYR A 160 -19.67 10.49 13.79
N HIS A 161 -19.84 11.74 13.35
CA HIS A 161 -21.09 12.19 12.73
C HIS A 161 -20.93 12.86 11.35
N ASP A 162 -19.73 13.29 10.97
CA ASP A 162 -19.53 14.12 9.77
C ASP A 162 -18.36 13.64 8.88
N PRO A 163 -18.65 12.75 7.91
CA PRO A 163 -17.67 12.36 6.90
C PRO A 163 -17.38 13.47 5.87
N ASP A 164 -18.26 14.47 5.76
CA ASP A 164 -18.19 15.56 4.78
C ASP A 164 -17.66 16.86 5.40
N LEU A 165 -16.90 16.74 6.51
CA LEU A 165 -16.33 17.87 7.23
C LEU A 165 -15.57 18.81 6.29
N VAL A 166 -16.04 20.06 6.22
CA VAL A 166 -15.46 21.13 5.41
C VAL A 166 -14.18 21.68 6.04
N PRO A 167 -13.19 22.10 5.25
CA PRO A 167 -11.92 22.60 5.77
C PRO A 167 -12.08 23.89 6.60
N PRO A 168 -11.35 24.05 7.73
CA PRO A 168 -11.40 25.24 8.58
C PRO A 168 -10.65 26.43 7.96
N HIS A 169 -10.85 27.64 8.51
CA HIS A 169 -10.27 28.87 7.98
C HIS A 169 -8.74 28.82 7.87
N GLY A 170 -8.04 28.24 8.85
CA GLY A 170 -6.58 28.05 8.81
C GLY A 170 -6.12 27.17 7.64
N TYR A 171 -6.91 26.16 7.27
CA TYR A 171 -6.66 25.32 6.09
C TYR A 171 -6.81 26.14 4.81
N LEU A 172 -7.88 26.94 4.70
CA LEU A 172 -8.12 27.84 3.56
C LEU A 172 -6.97 28.85 3.42
N ALA A 173 -6.59 29.49 4.53
CA ALA A 173 -5.56 30.51 4.58
C ALA A 173 -4.20 30.00 4.08
N PHE A 174 -3.83 28.76 4.42
CA PHE A 174 -2.59 28.13 3.94
C PHE A 174 -2.52 28.07 2.41
N TYR A 175 -3.55 27.54 1.75
CA TYR A 175 -3.56 27.42 0.29
C TYR A 175 -3.81 28.76 -0.42
N PHE A 176 -4.60 29.67 0.18
CA PHE A 176 -4.73 31.04 -0.32
C PHE A 176 -3.41 31.79 -0.27
N TRP A 177 -2.67 31.67 0.82
CA TRP A 177 -1.35 32.26 0.96
C TRP A 177 -0.40 31.72 -0.12
N LEU A 178 -0.32 30.39 -0.30
CA LEU A 178 0.50 29.77 -1.34
C LEU A 178 0.21 30.33 -2.73
N ARG A 179 -1.07 30.49 -3.08
CA ARG A 179 -1.50 30.91 -4.42
C ARG A 179 -1.40 32.41 -4.66
N HIS A 180 -1.79 33.22 -3.68
CA HIS A 180 -2.09 34.63 -3.89
C HIS A 180 -1.06 35.58 -3.25
N ALA A 181 -0.55 35.24 -2.06
CA ALA A 181 0.44 36.07 -1.36
C ALA A 181 1.87 35.62 -1.68
N TYR A 182 2.20 34.36 -1.39
CA TYR A 182 3.50 33.76 -1.71
C TYR A 182 3.68 33.57 -3.22
N ARG A 183 2.59 33.29 -3.94
CA ARG A 183 2.56 33.11 -5.40
C ARG A 183 3.53 32.01 -5.86
N ALA A 184 3.35 30.81 -5.30
CA ALA A 184 4.05 29.62 -5.73
C ALA A 184 3.86 29.41 -7.25
N ASP A 185 4.94 29.03 -7.94
CA ASP A 185 4.89 28.62 -9.34
C ASP A 185 4.56 27.12 -9.46
N ALA A 186 4.97 26.32 -8.47
CA ALA A 186 4.66 24.90 -8.36
C ALA A 186 4.56 24.45 -6.90
N LEU A 187 3.75 23.43 -6.67
CA LEU A 187 3.55 22.76 -5.40
C LEU A 187 4.07 21.32 -5.49
N LEU A 188 4.80 20.89 -4.47
CA LEU A 188 5.24 19.52 -4.27
C LEU A 188 4.56 18.99 -3.01
N HIS A 189 3.61 18.05 -3.15
CA HIS A 189 3.16 17.29 -1.99
C HIS A 189 4.16 16.17 -1.75
N VAL A 190 4.82 16.16 -0.58
CA VAL A 190 5.88 15.18 -0.30
C VAL A 190 5.36 14.16 0.70
N GLY A 191 5.29 12.91 0.24
CA GLY A 191 4.83 11.77 1.03
C GLY A 191 3.37 11.40 0.73
N LYS A 192 3.15 10.10 0.55
CA LYS A 192 1.82 9.50 0.54
C LYS A 192 1.26 9.47 1.98
N HIS A 193 0.11 10.06 2.26
CA HIS A 193 -0.70 10.92 1.41
C HIS A 193 -1.09 12.18 2.18
N GLY A 194 -1.35 13.24 1.43
CA GLY A 194 -1.90 14.48 1.95
C GLY A 194 -3.39 14.31 2.24
N ASN A 195 -4.03 15.39 2.67
CA ASN A 195 -5.46 15.40 2.96
C ASN A 195 -6.28 16.23 1.95
N LEU A 196 -5.63 16.95 1.03
CA LEU A 196 -6.27 17.85 0.07
C LEU A 196 -7.16 17.10 -0.93
N GLU A 197 -6.65 16.03 -1.55
CA GLU A 197 -7.36 15.21 -2.52
C GLU A 197 -8.56 14.45 -1.94
N TRP A 198 -8.63 14.38 -0.60
CA TRP A 198 -9.70 13.70 0.13
C TRP A 198 -10.78 14.66 0.65
N LEU A 199 -10.60 15.98 0.50
CA LEU A 199 -11.60 16.95 0.93
C LEU A 199 -12.94 16.76 0.20
N PRO A 200 -14.08 17.13 0.80
CA PRO A 200 -15.41 16.86 0.25
C PRO A 200 -15.60 17.39 -1.18
N GLY A 201 -16.37 16.66 -1.98
CA GLY A 201 -16.61 16.96 -3.39
C GLY A 201 -16.69 15.71 -4.26
N LYS A 202 -16.88 15.91 -5.56
CA LYS A 202 -17.02 14.83 -6.56
C LYS A 202 -15.77 13.94 -6.60
N GLY A 203 -15.95 12.63 -6.87
CA GLY A 203 -14.85 11.67 -6.99
C GLY A 203 -13.90 11.92 -8.17
N VAL A 204 -14.42 12.50 -9.27
CA VAL A 204 -13.68 12.88 -10.48
C VAL A 204 -14.46 13.97 -11.22
N GLY A 205 -13.79 14.78 -12.05
CA GLY A 205 -14.45 15.85 -12.80
C GLY A 205 -14.97 16.95 -11.87
N LEU A 206 -14.03 17.52 -11.08
CA LEU A 206 -14.35 18.48 -10.02
C LEU A 206 -15.08 19.72 -10.56
N SER A 207 -16.00 20.24 -9.75
CA SER A 207 -16.63 21.55 -9.94
C SER A 207 -15.93 22.59 -9.07
N ALA A 208 -16.23 23.87 -9.30
CA ALA A 208 -15.74 24.97 -8.47
C ALA A 208 -16.14 24.86 -6.97
N GLU A 209 -17.19 24.09 -6.66
CA GLU A 209 -17.62 23.82 -5.28
C GLU A 209 -16.84 22.69 -4.60
N CYS A 210 -16.07 21.91 -5.36
CA CYS A 210 -15.25 20.83 -4.81
C CYS A 210 -14.03 21.44 -4.12
N TRP A 211 -13.86 21.16 -2.84
CA TRP A 211 -12.77 21.73 -2.02
C TRP A 211 -11.36 21.56 -2.60
N PRO A 212 -10.97 20.39 -3.17
CA PRO A 212 -9.65 20.26 -3.76
C PRO A 212 -9.38 21.27 -4.89
N ASP A 213 -10.37 21.50 -5.76
CA ASP A 213 -10.28 22.48 -6.86
C ASP A 213 -10.35 23.92 -6.36
N ALA A 214 -11.28 24.21 -5.43
CA ALA A 214 -11.44 25.54 -4.85
C ALA A 214 -10.15 26.04 -4.17
N LEU A 215 -9.44 25.16 -3.46
CA LEU A 215 -8.24 25.49 -2.69
C LEU A 215 -6.96 25.43 -3.51
N LEU A 216 -6.73 24.38 -4.31
CA LEU A 216 -5.52 24.27 -5.13
C LEU A 216 -5.60 25.18 -6.37
N GLY A 217 -6.78 25.29 -6.95
CA GLY A 217 -7.03 25.96 -8.22
C GLY A 217 -6.07 25.47 -9.31
N PRO A 218 -5.59 26.35 -10.20
CA PRO A 218 -4.77 25.98 -11.36
C PRO A 218 -3.27 25.88 -11.04
N LEU A 219 -2.88 25.66 -9.78
CA LEU A 219 -1.47 25.55 -9.38
C LEU A 219 -0.89 24.20 -9.86
N PRO A 220 0.24 24.19 -10.62
CA PRO A 220 0.95 22.97 -10.95
C PRO A 220 1.29 22.18 -9.68
N ASN A 221 0.84 20.92 -9.63
CA ASN A 221 0.98 20.05 -8.47
C ASN A 221 1.77 18.81 -8.88
N ILE A 222 2.94 18.64 -8.27
CA ILE A 222 3.86 17.52 -8.47
C ILE A 222 3.86 16.70 -7.19
N TYR A 223 3.86 15.38 -7.31
CA TYR A 223 3.61 14.54 -6.15
C TYR A 223 4.48 13.26 -6.18
N PRO A 224 5.62 13.24 -5.47
CA PRO A 224 6.31 12.01 -5.09
C PRO A 224 5.39 11.00 -4.40
N PHE A 225 5.22 9.83 -5.00
CA PHE A 225 4.23 8.83 -4.55
C PHE A 225 4.79 7.41 -4.65
N ILE A 226 4.45 6.51 -3.73
CA ILE A 226 4.97 5.15 -3.76
C ILE A 226 4.41 4.34 -4.95
N VAL A 227 5.28 3.67 -5.71
CA VAL A 227 4.92 2.95 -6.95
C VAL A 227 3.87 1.84 -6.76
N ASN A 228 3.80 1.27 -5.55
CA ASN A 228 2.94 0.14 -5.22
C ASN A 228 1.57 0.52 -4.63
N ASP A 229 1.24 1.82 -4.61
CA ASP A 229 -0.08 2.29 -4.21
C ASP A 229 -0.82 3.05 -5.34
N PRO A 230 -1.29 2.31 -6.35
CA PRO A 230 -1.97 2.88 -7.50
C PRO A 230 -3.28 3.60 -7.15
N GLY A 231 -3.97 3.16 -6.09
CA GLY A 231 -5.32 3.63 -5.78
C GLY A 231 -5.32 5.07 -5.32
N GLU A 232 -4.54 5.36 -4.29
CA GLU A 232 -4.49 6.71 -3.72
C GLU A 232 -3.75 7.68 -4.66
N GLY A 233 -2.74 7.21 -5.40
CA GLY A 233 -2.12 8.00 -6.46
C GLY A 233 -3.13 8.39 -7.56
N ALA A 234 -4.04 7.49 -7.93
CA ALA A 234 -5.12 7.81 -8.86
C ALA A 234 -6.09 8.87 -8.30
N GLN A 235 -6.35 8.87 -6.99
CA GLN A 235 -7.15 9.91 -6.32
C GLN A 235 -6.50 11.28 -6.46
N ALA A 236 -5.20 11.39 -6.15
CA ALA A 236 -4.44 12.62 -6.32
C ALA A 236 -4.44 13.12 -7.78
N LYS A 237 -4.22 12.22 -8.75
CA LYS A 237 -4.30 12.58 -10.18
C LYS A 237 -5.67 13.14 -10.58
N ARG A 238 -6.76 12.51 -10.10
CA ARG A 238 -8.14 12.85 -10.49
C ARG A 238 -8.71 14.07 -9.77
N ARG A 239 -8.28 14.32 -8.53
CA ARG A 239 -8.86 15.36 -7.66
C ARG A 239 -7.94 16.54 -7.37
N THR A 240 -6.63 16.42 -7.58
CA THR A 240 -5.67 17.53 -7.36
C THR A 240 -4.74 17.75 -8.53
N GLN A 241 -5.14 17.29 -9.73
CA GLN A 241 -4.40 17.42 -10.99
C GLN A 241 -2.92 17.04 -10.90
N ALA A 242 -2.59 16.10 -10.00
CA ALA A 242 -1.22 15.78 -9.65
C ALA A 242 -0.48 15.12 -10.83
N VAL A 243 0.72 15.62 -11.12
CA VAL A 243 1.74 14.88 -11.84
C VAL A 243 2.49 14.05 -10.81
N ILE A 244 2.20 12.75 -10.81
CA ILE A 244 2.86 11.82 -9.91
C ILE A 244 4.28 11.61 -10.39
N ILE A 245 5.22 11.52 -9.45
CA ILE A 245 6.56 10.98 -9.67
C ILE A 245 6.64 9.75 -8.78
N ASP A 246 6.53 8.54 -9.34
CA ASP A 246 6.67 7.36 -8.49
C ASP A 246 8.05 7.28 -7.88
N HIS A 247 8.10 6.71 -6.68
CA HIS A 247 9.33 6.31 -6.02
C HIS A 247 9.25 4.84 -5.59
N LEU A 248 10.43 4.26 -5.34
CA LEU A 248 10.54 2.89 -4.88
C LEU A 248 9.83 2.67 -3.54
N MET A 249 9.42 1.43 -3.30
CA MET A 249 9.08 0.97 -1.96
C MET A 249 10.34 0.94 -1.07
N PRO A 250 10.21 0.92 0.26
CA PRO A 250 11.32 0.60 1.13
C PRO A 250 12.03 -0.69 0.69
N PRO A 251 13.35 -0.78 0.93
CA PRO A 251 14.07 -2.03 0.77
C PRO A 251 13.39 -3.17 1.51
N LEU A 252 13.34 -4.34 0.86
CA LEU A 252 12.72 -5.53 1.43
C LEU A 252 13.79 -6.46 1.97
N THR A 253 13.53 -7.10 3.10
CA THR A 253 14.37 -8.16 3.69
C THR A 253 13.48 -9.24 4.34
N ARG A 254 14.08 -10.33 4.81
CA ARG A 254 13.39 -11.37 5.61
C ARG A 254 13.20 -10.87 7.04
N ALA A 255 12.09 -11.25 7.68
CA ALA A 255 11.84 -10.86 9.07
C ALA A 255 12.91 -11.40 10.03
N GLU A 256 13.40 -12.62 9.76
CA GLU A 256 14.27 -13.40 10.65
C GLU A 256 13.62 -13.68 12.02
N SER A 257 14.18 -14.65 12.76
CA SER A 257 13.74 -14.95 14.12
C SER A 257 14.47 -14.05 15.13
N TYR A 258 13.73 -13.47 16.07
CA TYR A 258 14.31 -12.65 17.15
C TYR A 258 13.63 -12.87 18.51
N GLY A 259 14.39 -12.58 19.58
CA GLY A 259 13.90 -12.67 20.95
C GLY A 259 13.29 -14.05 21.28
N PRO A 260 12.10 -14.10 21.91
CA PRO A 260 11.46 -15.35 22.31
C PRO A 260 11.20 -16.34 21.16
N LEU A 261 11.02 -15.87 19.93
CA LEU A 261 10.78 -16.72 18.77
C LEU A 261 12.04 -17.51 18.37
N ARG A 262 13.21 -16.86 18.45
CA ARG A 262 14.50 -17.51 18.23
C ARG A 262 14.82 -18.51 19.35
N ASP A 263 14.46 -18.15 20.58
CA ASP A 263 14.62 -19.06 21.72
C ASP A 263 13.69 -20.28 21.59
N LEU A 264 12.46 -20.11 21.09
CA LEU A 264 11.56 -21.20 20.76
C LEU A 264 12.08 -22.08 19.63
N GLU A 265 12.60 -21.50 18.55
CA GLU A 265 13.22 -22.23 17.43
C GLU A 265 14.37 -23.13 17.94
N ARG A 266 15.29 -22.55 18.72
CA ARG A 266 16.39 -23.30 19.35
C ARG A 266 15.88 -24.43 20.26
N LEU A 267 14.88 -24.16 21.09
CA LEU A 267 14.33 -25.16 22.01
C LEU A 267 13.61 -26.29 21.25
N ALA A 268 12.89 -25.97 20.18
CA ALA A 268 12.25 -26.95 19.31
C ALA A 268 13.30 -27.84 18.64
N ASP A 269 14.36 -27.26 18.08
CA ASP A 269 15.49 -28.01 17.50
C ASP A 269 16.13 -28.96 18.52
N GLU A 270 16.47 -28.46 19.72
CA GLU A 270 17.03 -29.30 20.78
C GLU A 270 16.05 -30.40 21.22
N PHE A 271 14.75 -30.14 21.21
CA PHE A 271 13.72 -31.13 21.54
C PHE A 271 13.73 -32.28 20.53
N TYR A 272 13.76 -31.98 19.23
CA TYR A 272 13.82 -33.02 18.19
C TYR A 272 15.10 -33.85 18.29
N ASP A 273 16.25 -33.23 18.53
CA ASP A 273 17.52 -33.94 18.75
C ASP A 273 17.44 -34.87 19.98
N ALA A 274 16.82 -34.41 21.06
CA ALA A 274 16.67 -35.20 22.29
C ALA A 274 15.59 -36.30 22.18
N SER A 275 14.55 -36.11 21.36
CA SER A 275 13.37 -37.00 21.30
C SER A 275 13.71 -38.47 21.01
N LEU A 276 14.78 -38.73 20.26
CA LEU A 276 15.23 -40.08 19.88
C LEU A 276 16.35 -40.63 20.79
N LEU A 277 17.05 -39.78 21.54
CA LEU A 277 18.32 -40.12 22.21
C LEU A 277 18.27 -39.96 23.73
N ASP A 278 17.47 -39.03 24.25
CA ASP A 278 17.34 -38.71 25.68
C ASP A 278 15.90 -38.25 26.03
N PRO A 279 15.00 -39.20 26.32
CA PRO A 279 13.59 -38.90 26.62
C PRO A 279 13.39 -37.99 27.82
N ARG A 280 14.31 -38.02 28.81
CA ARG A 280 14.21 -37.16 30.01
C ARG A 280 14.53 -35.71 29.65
N ARG A 281 15.55 -35.50 28.82
CA ARG A 281 15.88 -34.17 28.29
C ARG A 281 14.76 -33.65 27.39
N ALA A 282 14.17 -34.48 26.54
CA ALA A 282 13.03 -34.11 25.71
C ALA A 282 11.83 -33.64 26.55
N GLU A 283 11.51 -34.34 27.65
CA GLU A 283 10.44 -33.92 28.57
C GLU A 283 10.72 -32.56 29.24
N GLN A 284 11.97 -32.29 29.63
CA GLN A 284 12.36 -31.00 30.18
C GLN A 284 12.23 -29.89 29.13
N LEU A 285 12.78 -30.10 27.93
CA LEU A 285 12.72 -29.14 26.81
C LEU A 285 11.27 -28.84 26.42
N ARG A 286 10.39 -29.84 26.39
CA ARG A 286 8.93 -29.64 26.21
C ARG A 286 8.36 -28.70 27.27
N GLY A 287 8.73 -28.88 28.54
CA GLY A 287 8.32 -28.00 29.63
C GLY A 287 8.77 -26.55 29.41
N GLU A 288 10.03 -26.36 28.98
CA GLU A 288 10.58 -25.04 28.68
C GLU A 288 9.87 -24.38 27.48
N ILE A 289 9.60 -25.12 26.40
CA ILE A 289 8.82 -24.66 25.24
C ILE A 289 7.42 -24.19 25.67
N LEU A 290 6.71 -24.98 26.49
CA LEU A 290 5.36 -24.65 26.94
C LEU A 290 5.31 -23.39 27.82
N VAL A 291 6.32 -23.19 28.68
CA VAL A 291 6.43 -21.96 29.48
C VAL A 291 6.63 -20.77 28.55
N LEU A 292 7.58 -20.87 27.62
CA LEU A 292 7.91 -19.78 26.71
C LEU A 292 6.74 -19.44 25.77
N LEU A 293 5.97 -20.42 25.30
CA LEU A 293 4.74 -20.21 24.54
C LEU A 293 3.70 -19.43 25.33
N ARG A 294 3.45 -19.81 26.59
CA ARG A 294 2.42 -19.19 27.44
C ARG A 294 2.80 -17.79 27.89
N ASP A 295 4.06 -17.58 28.25
CA ASP A 295 4.56 -16.27 28.68
C ASP A 295 4.47 -15.23 27.56
N ASN A 296 4.64 -15.68 26.30
CA ASN A 296 4.51 -14.85 25.11
C ASN A 296 3.11 -14.91 24.47
N ARG A 297 2.18 -15.71 25.02
CA ARG A 297 0.79 -15.92 24.54
C ARG A 297 0.69 -16.43 23.10
N LEU A 298 1.74 -17.09 22.60
CA LEU A 298 1.80 -17.62 21.24
C LEU A 298 0.85 -18.81 21.05
N ASP A 299 0.57 -19.54 22.14
CA ASP A 299 -0.45 -20.59 22.17
C ASP A 299 -1.84 -20.06 21.75
N ARG A 300 -2.19 -18.85 22.20
CA ARG A 300 -3.47 -18.20 21.86
C ARG A 300 -3.46 -17.55 20.47
N GLU A 301 -2.32 -16.99 20.08
CA GLU A 301 -2.16 -16.33 18.78
C GLU A 301 -2.25 -17.33 17.62
N ILE A 302 -1.59 -18.47 17.77
CA ILE A 302 -1.59 -19.56 16.79
C ILE A 302 -2.86 -20.42 16.91
N GLY A 303 -3.54 -20.38 18.07
CA GLY A 303 -4.70 -21.22 18.36
C GLY A 303 -4.32 -22.68 18.63
N LEU A 304 -3.10 -22.92 19.14
CA LEU A 304 -2.58 -24.26 19.42
C LEU A 304 -3.42 -24.95 20.51
N GLN A 305 -3.92 -26.13 20.19
CA GLN A 305 -4.50 -27.04 21.17
C GLN A 305 -3.38 -27.82 21.86
N LEU A 306 -2.77 -27.20 22.87
CA LEU A 306 -1.67 -27.82 23.61
C LEU A 306 -2.16 -29.07 24.35
N SER A 307 -1.54 -30.20 24.04
CA SER A 307 -1.79 -31.50 24.69
C SER A 307 -0.47 -32.07 25.25
N ASP A 308 -0.57 -33.16 26.02
CA ASP A 308 0.61 -33.88 26.54
C ASP A 308 1.44 -34.54 25.42
N ASP A 309 0.86 -34.68 24.23
CA ASP A 309 1.51 -35.19 23.02
C ASP A 309 2.10 -34.04 22.19
N PRO A 310 3.43 -33.79 22.25
CA PRO A 310 4.08 -32.74 21.48
C PRO A 310 3.96 -32.91 19.96
N ASP A 311 3.81 -34.14 19.44
CA ASP A 311 3.67 -34.37 18.00
C ASP A 311 2.36 -33.76 17.44
N SER A 312 1.38 -33.49 18.31
CA SER A 312 0.11 -32.89 17.93
C SER A 312 0.17 -31.37 17.71
N TRP A 313 1.15 -30.65 18.27
CA TRP A 313 1.21 -29.18 18.25
C TRP A 313 2.57 -28.59 17.90
N LEU A 314 3.67 -29.30 18.13
CA LEU A 314 5.02 -28.81 17.84
C LEU A 314 5.27 -28.60 16.33
N PRO A 315 4.79 -29.44 15.41
CA PRO A 315 4.89 -29.17 13.97
C PRO A 315 4.16 -27.88 13.54
N GLN A 316 3.01 -27.58 14.18
CA GLN A 316 2.27 -26.33 13.91
C GLN A 316 3.04 -25.10 14.41
N LEU A 317 3.72 -25.24 15.55
CA LEU A 317 4.63 -24.20 16.05
C LEU A 317 5.81 -23.99 15.10
N ASP A 318 6.48 -25.06 14.66
CA ASP A 318 7.61 -24.99 13.72
C ASP A 318 7.19 -24.31 12.41
N ALA A 319 6.03 -24.70 11.84
CA ALA A 319 5.49 -24.07 10.63
C ALA A 319 5.25 -22.57 10.83
N TYR A 320 4.64 -22.18 11.95
CA TYR A 320 4.40 -20.77 12.28
C TYR A 320 5.71 -19.97 12.44
N LEU A 321 6.69 -20.52 13.16
CA LEU A 321 7.99 -19.87 13.35
C LEU A 321 8.71 -19.69 12.01
N CYS A 322 8.68 -20.72 11.15
CA CYS A 322 9.25 -20.65 9.81
C CYS A 322 8.53 -19.60 8.94
N ASP A 323 7.20 -19.58 8.91
CA ASP A 323 6.42 -18.61 8.13
C ASP A 323 6.71 -17.16 8.55
N LEU A 324 6.83 -16.94 9.86
CA LEU A 324 7.16 -15.62 10.40
C LEU A 324 8.58 -15.20 10.02
N LYS A 325 9.58 -16.07 10.24
CA LYS A 325 10.99 -15.84 9.87
C LYS A 325 11.15 -15.48 8.39
N GLU A 326 10.37 -16.12 7.54
CA GLU A 326 10.44 -16.08 6.08
C GLU A 326 9.57 -14.98 5.42
N SER A 327 8.81 -14.27 6.24
CA SER A 327 7.98 -13.17 5.79
C SER A 327 8.82 -12.00 5.29
N GLN A 328 8.46 -11.46 4.13
CA GLN A 328 9.12 -10.26 3.59
C GLN A 328 8.62 -9.01 4.33
N ILE A 329 9.53 -8.34 5.02
CA ILE A 329 9.29 -7.09 5.71
C ILE A 329 10.08 -5.96 5.05
N ARG A 330 9.79 -4.73 5.47
CA ARG A 330 10.53 -3.53 5.07
C ARG A 330 11.71 -3.35 6.02
N ASP A 331 12.92 -3.22 5.50
CA ASP A 331 14.12 -2.91 6.28
C ASP A 331 14.42 -1.41 6.23
N GLY A 332 13.63 -0.65 6.98
CA GLY A 332 13.69 0.82 7.00
C GLY A 332 12.72 1.49 6.02
N LEU A 333 13.15 2.63 5.47
CA LEU A 333 12.34 3.52 4.64
C LEU A 333 13.06 3.84 3.33
N HIS A 334 12.31 4.12 2.27
CA HIS A 334 12.88 4.66 1.05
C HIS A 334 13.26 6.12 1.25
N VAL A 335 14.38 6.57 0.67
CA VAL A 335 14.76 7.98 0.60
C VAL A 335 14.63 8.41 -0.86
N PHE A 336 13.74 9.37 -1.13
CA PHE A 336 13.51 9.84 -2.51
C PHE A 336 14.82 10.33 -3.13
N GLY A 337 15.16 9.78 -4.30
CA GLY A 337 16.41 10.07 -4.98
C GLY A 337 17.55 9.09 -4.72
N GLU A 338 17.35 8.05 -3.90
CA GLU A 338 18.39 7.09 -3.53
C GLU A 338 17.96 5.66 -3.84
N SER A 339 18.75 4.95 -4.66
CA SER A 339 18.56 3.51 -4.89
C SER A 339 19.16 2.70 -3.72
N PRO A 340 18.61 1.52 -3.39
CA PRO A 340 19.17 0.68 -2.33
C PRO A 340 20.63 0.29 -2.64
N SER A 341 21.46 0.21 -1.60
CA SER A 341 22.88 -0.15 -1.71
C SER A 341 23.27 -1.23 -0.69
N GLY A 342 24.45 -1.85 -0.86
CA GLY A 342 24.95 -2.90 0.04
C GLY A 342 23.97 -4.06 0.23
N ARG A 343 23.78 -4.50 1.48
CA ARG A 343 22.83 -5.57 1.82
C ARG A 343 21.40 -5.28 1.35
N LEU A 344 20.90 -4.06 1.56
CA LEU A 344 19.53 -3.68 1.18
C LEU A 344 19.27 -3.86 -0.32
N ARG A 345 20.31 -3.65 -1.15
CA ARG A 345 20.26 -3.90 -2.59
C ARG A 345 20.15 -5.39 -2.89
N LEU A 346 20.99 -6.22 -2.28
CA LEU A 346 20.99 -7.67 -2.49
C LEU A 346 19.65 -8.30 -2.10
N ASP A 347 19.15 -7.95 -0.91
CA ASP A 347 17.88 -8.46 -0.38
C ASP A 347 16.70 -8.03 -1.28
N THR A 348 16.70 -6.77 -1.74
CA THR A 348 15.69 -6.27 -2.68
C THR A 348 15.77 -7.01 -4.02
N LEU A 349 16.95 -7.25 -4.57
CA LEU A 349 17.12 -8.00 -5.83
C LEU A 349 16.61 -9.44 -5.68
N LEU A 350 16.91 -10.12 -4.57
CA LEU A 350 16.36 -11.44 -4.31
C LEU A 350 14.83 -11.39 -4.23
N ALA A 351 14.27 -10.41 -3.54
CA ALA A 351 12.82 -10.22 -3.47
C ALA A 351 12.16 -10.02 -4.84
N LEU A 352 12.82 -9.33 -5.77
CA LEU A 352 12.36 -9.15 -7.15
C LEU A 352 12.42 -10.44 -7.99
N LEU A 353 13.36 -11.33 -7.67
CA LEU A 353 13.57 -12.59 -8.39
C LEU A 353 12.83 -13.78 -7.77
N ARG A 354 12.25 -13.64 -6.58
CA ARG A 354 11.61 -14.72 -5.82
C ARG A 354 10.46 -15.37 -6.59
N VAL A 355 9.55 -14.56 -7.14
CA VAL A 355 8.38 -15.05 -7.88
C VAL A 355 8.60 -15.06 -9.39
N PRO A 356 8.01 -16.01 -10.14
CA PRO A 356 8.00 -15.98 -11.59
C PRO A 356 7.36 -14.69 -12.14
N ARG A 357 7.90 -14.21 -13.26
CA ARG A 357 7.50 -12.97 -13.94
C ARG A 357 6.98 -13.32 -15.34
N GLY A 358 6.08 -12.53 -15.93
CA GLY A 358 5.65 -12.75 -17.31
C GLY A 358 5.21 -14.20 -17.61
N ASP A 359 5.94 -14.89 -18.49
CA ASP A 359 5.70 -16.29 -18.87
C ASP A 359 6.31 -17.33 -17.91
N GLY A 360 7.07 -16.86 -16.92
CA GLY A 360 7.71 -17.67 -15.88
C GLY A 360 8.90 -18.50 -16.36
N LYS A 361 9.48 -18.20 -17.54
CA LYS A 361 10.55 -19.01 -18.15
C LYS A 361 11.86 -18.27 -18.28
N GLY A 362 12.97 -19.02 -18.29
CA GLY A 362 14.34 -18.51 -18.42
C GLY A 362 14.62 -17.36 -17.45
N ALA A 363 15.04 -16.21 -17.97
CA ALA A 363 15.30 -15.00 -17.17
C ALA A 363 14.08 -14.50 -16.35
N ASN A 364 12.86 -14.94 -16.68
CA ASN A 364 11.65 -14.60 -15.95
C ASN A 364 11.25 -15.63 -14.87
N ALA A 365 11.97 -16.75 -14.72
CA ALA A 365 11.68 -17.75 -13.72
C ALA A 365 12.02 -17.28 -12.29
N GLY A 366 11.43 -17.92 -11.27
CA GLY A 366 11.79 -17.68 -9.88
C GLY A 366 13.18 -18.22 -9.57
N LEU A 367 14.05 -17.42 -8.94
CA LEU A 367 15.45 -17.82 -8.68
C LEU A 367 15.53 -19.03 -7.75
N LEU A 368 14.77 -19.03 -6.64
CA LEU A 368 14.79 -20.13 -5.68
C LEU A 368 14.30 -21.45 -6.31
N LYS A 369 13.23 -21.38 -7.10
CA LYS A 369 12.72 -22.54 -7.83
C LYS A 369 13.74 -23.06 -8.84
N SER A 370 14.40 -22.16 -9.57
CA SER A 370 15.45 -22.53 -10.54
C SER A 370 16.65 -23.19 -9.86
N LEU A 371 17.06 -22.71 -8.68
CA LEU A 371 18.14 -23.31 -7.90
C LEU A 371 17.72 -24.71 -7.40
N ALA A 372 16.49 -24.86 -6.91
CA ALA A 372 15.97 -26.15 -6.50
C ALA A 372 15.94 -27.16 -7.66
N ASP A 373 15.58 -26.71 -8.87
CA ASP A 373 15.54 -27.55 -10.07
C ASP A 373 16.95 -27.94 -10.55
N ASP A 374 17.89 -26.99 -10.61
CA ASP A 374 19.29 -27.27 -10.99
C ASP A 374 20.02 -28.18 -10.00
N LEU A 375 19.65 -28.11 -8.71
CA LEU A 375 20.18 -28.98 -7.65
C LEU A 375 19.42 -30.31 -7.52
N GLY A 376 18.35 -30.53 -8.29
CA GLY A 376 17.57 -31.76 -8.26
C GLY A 376 16.85 -32.03 -6.94
N LEU A 377 16.38 -30.97 -6.25
CA LEU A 377 15.80 -31.07 -4.90
C LEU A 377 14.35 -31.57 -4.89
N GLY A 378 13.64 -31.51 -6.01
CA GLY A 378 12.32 -32.14 -6.16
C GLY A 378 11.15 -31.49 -5.42
N PHE A 379 11.27 -30.22 -4.98
CA PHE A 379 10.19 -29.48 -4.31
C PHE A 379 9.99 -28.07 -4.89
N ASP A 380 8.89 -27.40 -4.51
CA ASP A 380 8.65 -25.99 -4.85
C ASP A 380 8.86 -25.10 -3.61
N PRO A 381 9.94 -24.29 -3.56
CA PRO A 381 10.23 -23.41 -2.42
C PRO A 381 9.19 -22.30 -2.19
N LEU A 382 8.27 -22.06 -3.14
CA LEU A 382 7.21 -21.05 -3.00
C LEU A 382 5.89 -21.61 -2.46
N ALA A 383 5.71 -22.93 -2.51
CA ALA A 383 4.43 -23.59 -2.20
C ALA A 383 4.56 -24.74 -1.18
N CYS A 384 5.75 -24.97 -0.64
CA CYS A 384 5.98 -26.02 0.36
C CYS A 384 5.37 -25.68 1.71
N ASP A 385 4.95 -26.73 2.44
CA ASP A 385 4.69 -26.66 3.87
C ASP A 385 6.05 -26.55 4.59
N MET A 386 6.31 -25.38 5.17
CA MET A 386 7.61 -25.07 5.77
C MET A 386 7.94 -25.96 6.97
N GLY A 387 6.93 -26.51 7.65
CA GLY A 387 7.10 -27.41 8.78
C GLY A 387 7.34 -28.88 8.40
N GLU A 388 7.16 -29.26 7.13
CA GLU A 388 7.34 -30.64 6.68
C GLU A 388 8.82 -31.07 6.74
N ALA A 389 9.08 -32.31 7.17
CA ALA A 389 10.43 -32.85 7.31
C ALA A 389 11.15 -32.99 5.96
N TRP A 390 12.41 -32.55 5.90
CA TRP A 390 13.26 -32.67 4.72
C TRP A 390 13.84 -34.08 4.57
N GLN A 391 13.44 -34.76 3.51
CA GLN A 391 13.94 -36.10 3.13
C GLN A 391 14.81 -36.08 1.86
N GLY A 392 15.00 -34.91 1.25
CA GLY A 392 15.73 -34.76 -0.01
C GLY A 392 17.24 -34.71 0.14
N ALA A 393 17.92 -34.52 -0.99
CA ALA A 393 19.38 -34.43 -1.03
C ALA A 393 19.91 -33.23 -0.23
N ARG A 394 21.13 -33.35 0.30
CA ARG A 394 21.84 -32.27 0.98
C ARG A 394 23.13 -31.89 0.22
N PRO A 395 23.05 -31.13 -0.89
CA PRO A 395 24.24 -30.71 -1.63
C PRO A 395 25.19 -29.89 -0.76
N ALA A 396 26.50 -30.11 -0.89
CA ALA A 396 27.52 -29.39 -0.12
C ALA A 396 27.38 -27.86 -0.18
N CYS A 397 27.02 -27.32 -1.35
CA CYS A 397 26.83 -25.87 -1.53
C CYS A 397 25.67 -25.27 -0.71
N LEU A 398 24.72 -26.11 -0.24
CA LEU A 398 23.65 -25.72 0.68
C LEU A 398 24.02 -26.06 2.13
N GLU A 399 24.69 -27.18 2.36
CA GLU A 399 25.14 -27.61 3.69
C GLU A 399 26.14 -26.62 4.30
N GLU A 400 27.05 -26.09 3.48
CA GLU A 400 28.00 -25.04 3.87
C GLU A 400 27.34 -23.68 4.16
N ARG A 401 26.04 -23.51 3.88
CA ARG A 401 25.31 -22.22 3.95
C ARG A 401 24.25 -22.16 5.05
N GLY A 402 24.49 -22.81 6.18
CA GLY A 402 23.67 -22.65 7.38
C GLY A 402 24.47 -23.00 8.63
N GLY A 403 24.18 -22.31 9.75
CA GLY A 403 24.75 -22.65 11.06
C GLY A 403 23.84 -23.52 11.92
N GLU A 404 22.56 -23.60 11.55
CA GLU A 404 21.48 -24.26 12.30
C GLU A 404 21.20 -25.67 11.76
N PRO A 405 20.45 -26.52 12.48
CA PRO A 405 20.01 -27.83 11.98
C PRO A 405 19.34 -27.76 10.58
N TRP A 406 19.39 -28.87 9.85
CA TRP A 406 18.69 -29.03 8.57
C TRP A 406 17.66 -30.15 8.70
N ARG A 407 16.46 -29.78 9.14
CA ARG A 407 15.35 -30.68 9.47
C ARG A 407 14.19 -30.56 8.50
N THR A 408 13.83 -29.36 8.04
CA THR A 408 12.55 -29.09 7.36
C THR A 408 12.69 -28.59 5.92
N LEU A 409 11.58 -28.56 5.18
CA LEU A 409 11.49 -27.85 3.90
C LEU A 409 11.80 -26.36 4.08
N GLY A 410 11.44 -25.78 5.23
CA GLY A 410 11.82 -24.41 5.60
C GLY A 410 13.33 -24.20 5.67
N ASP A 411 14.04 -25.09 6.35
CA ASP A 411 15.52 -25.04 6.43
C ASP A 411 16.20 -25.17 5.07
N THR A 412 15.58 -25.95 4.17
CA THR A 412 16.06 -26.12 2.79
C THR A 412 15.87 -24.84 1.99
N ARG A 413 14.71 -24.19 2.14
CA ARG A 413 14.41 -22.91 1.49
C ARG A 413 15.32 -21.80 2.00
N GLU A 414 15.55 -21.71 3.30
CA GLU A 414 16.48 -20.75 3.89
C GLU A 414 17.88 -20.87 3.28
N ARG A 415 18.40 -22.10 3.18
CA ARG A 415 19.69 -22.37 2.53
C ARG A 415 19.70 -21.99 1.05
N LEU A 416 18.58 -22.17 0.33
CA LEU A 416 18.44 -21.69 -1.05
C LEU A 416 18.44 -20.15 -1.13
N GLU A 417 17.86 -19.44 -0.17
CA GLU A 417 17.89 -17.97 -0.11
C GLU A 417 19.30 -17.45 0.16
N LEU A 418 20.02 -18.05 1.12
CA LEU A 418 21.43 -17.78 1.36
C LEU A 418 22.31 -18.16 0.15
N LEU A 419 21.95 -19.24 -0.55
CA LEU A 419 22.60 -19.61 -1.80
C LEU A 419 22.43 -18.51 -2.86
N ALA A 420 21.20 -18.05 -3.01
CA ALA A 420 20.80 -17.02 -3.97
C ALA A 420 21.49 -15.68 -3.69
N LEU A 421 21.49 -15.17 -2.45
CA LEU A 421 22.12 -13.89 -2.09
C LEU A 421 23.59 -13.84 -2.46
N HIS A 422 24.35 -14.89 -2.12
CA HIS A 422 25.77 -14.94 -2.46
C HIS A 422 26.00 -15.06 -3.97
N TRP A 423 25.15 -15.76 -4.72
CA TRP A 423 25.29 -15.80 -6.18
C TRP A 423 24.86 -14.50 -6.85
N ILE A 424 23.86 -13.80 -6.31
CA ILE A 424 23.51 -12.43 -6.73
C ILE A 424 24.76 -11.54 -6.56
N GLU A 425 25.37 -11.54 -5.37
CA GLU A 425 26.57 -10.74 -5.10
C GLU A 425 27.73 -11.06 -6.05
N ARG A 426 28.06 -12.35 -6.23
CA ARG A 426 29.16 -12.77 -7.12
C ARG A 426 28.90 -12.46 -8.59
N CYS A 427 27.66 -12.65 -9.07
CA CYS A 427 27.30 -12.31 -10.45
C CYS A 427 27.39 -10.81 -10.71
N LEU A 428 27.04 -9.98 -9.72
CA LEU A 428 27.24 -8.53 -9.79
C LEU A 428 28.73 -8.15 -9.78
N GLY A 429 29.58 -8.97 -9.15
CA GLY A 429 31.04 -8.89 -9.21
C GLY A 429 31.67 -9.41 -10.52
N GLY A 430 30.86 -9.89 -11.47
CA GLY A 430 31.32 -10.38 -12.77
C GLY A 430 31.64 -11.88 -12.83
N GLU A 431 31.35 -12.62 -11.76
CA GLU A 431 31.49 -14.08 -11.76
C GLU A 431 30.28 -14.77 -12.40
N SER A 432 30.43 -16.04 -12.80
CA SER A 432 29.35 -16.84 -13.36
C SER A 432 29.05 -18.04 -12.47
N PRO A 433 27.77 -18.43 -12.33
CA PRO A 433 27.41 -19.66 -11.62
C PRO A 433 27.97 -20.90 -12.35
N PRO A 434 28.00 -22.07 -11.67
CA PRO A 434 28.44 -23.31 -12.29
C PRO A 434 27.70 -23.58 -13.60
N ALA A 435 28.43 -24.05 -14.63
CA ALA A 435 27.85 -24.29 -15.96
C ALA A 435 26.72 -25.35 -15.98
N THR A 436 26.64 -26.17 -14.94
CA THR A 436 25.56 -27.14 -14.71
C THR A 436 24.24 -26.48 -14.31
N TRP A 437 24.28 -25.28 -13.73
CA TRP A 437 23.09 -24.54 -13.27
C TRP A 437 22.49 -23.73 -14.41
N ARG A 438 21.79 -24.42 -15.32
CA ARG A 438 21.26 -23.81 -16.53
C ARG A 438 20.10 -22.86 -16.21
N ALA A 439 19.13 -23.31 -15.41
CA ALA A 439 17.94 -22.53 -15.11
C ALA A 439 18.28 -21.28 -14.28
N SER A 440 19.03 -21.47 -13.19
CA SER A 440 19.46 -20.39 -12.31
C SER A 440 20.42 -19.44 -13.00
N GLY A 441 21.28 -19.96 -13.89
CA GLY A 441 22.20 -19.16 -14.70
C GLY A 441 21.48 -18.20 -15.65
N GLU A 442 20.35 -18.58 -16.23
CA GLU A 442 19.53 -17.68 -17.05
C GLU A 442 18.88 -16.57 -16.22
N VAL A 443 18.37 -16.89 -15.02
CA VAL A 443 17.81 -15.90 -14.10
C VAL A 443 18.87 -14.91 -13.62
N LEU A 444 20.05 -15.40 -13.21
CA LEU A 444 21.17 -14.58 -12.74
C LEU A 444 21.76 -13.72 -13.86
N ARG A 445 21.75 -14.20 -15.11
CA ARG A 445 22.14 -13.37 -16.27
C ARG A 445 21.13 -12.23 -16.48
N GLY A 446 19.83 -12.53 -16.49
CA GLY A 446 18.78 -11.51 -16.61
C GLY A 446 18.80 -10.49 -15.48
N LEU A 447 19.19 -10.92 -14.27
CA LEU A 447 19.46 -10.04 -13.14
C LEU A 447 20.54 -9.00 -13.48
N CYS A 448 21.71 -9.45 -13.94
CA CYS A 448 22.83 -8.53 -14.22
C CYS A 448 22.56 -7.64 -15.44
N GLU A 449 21.91 -8.17 -16.47
CA GLU A 449 21.66 -7.44 -17.72
C GLU A 449 20.50 -6.44 -17.60
N GLN A 450 19.49 -6.72 -16.77
CA GLN A 450 18.26 -5.94 -16.74
C GLN A 450 17.84 -5.52 -15.33
N VAL A 451 17.66 -6.47 -14.40
CA VAL A 451 16.98 -6.18 -13.13
C VAL A 451 17.81 -5.25 -12.25
N ALA A 452 19.10 -5.53 -12.07
CA ALA A 452 19.97 -4.74 -11.22
C ALA A 452 20.23 -3.33 -11.76
N PRO A 453 20.58 -3.13 -13.05
CA PRO A 453 20.70 -1.78 -13.61
C PRO A 453 19.40 -0.97 -13.52
N THR A 454 18.25 -1.62 -13.69
CA THR A 454 16.94 -0.95 -13.60
C THR A 454 16.64 -0.50 -12.17
N LEU A 455 16.93 -1.34 -11.16
CA LEU A 455 16.79 -0.98 -9.75
C LEU A 455 17.74 0.15 -9.37
N ASP A 456 18.99 0.08 -9.82
CA ASP A 456 20.03 1.07 -9.50
C ASP A 456 19.72 2.45 -10.10
N ALA A 457 19.04 2.49 -11.24
CA ALA A 457 18.65 3.74 -11.90
C ALA A 457 17.50 4.49 -11.21
N CYS A 458 16.72 3.82 -10.35
CA CYS A 458 15.49 4.38 -9.74
C CYS A 458 15.70 5.70 -9.00
N GLY A 459 16.68 5.78 -8.10
CA GLY A 459 16.95 7.00 -7.32
C GLY A 459 17.28 8.20 -8.22
N GLY A 460 18.15 8.02 -9.22
CA GLY A 460 18.43 9.09 -10.20
C GLY A 460 17.17 9.49 -10.98
N ALA A 461 16.44 8.50 -11.49
CA ALA A 461 15.22 8.72 -12.28
C ALA A 461 14.11 9.45 -11.49
N GLU A 462 13.99 9.19 -10.19
CA GLU A 462 13.08 9.91 -9.28
C GLU A 462 13.33 11.42 -9.26
N ILE A 463 14.60 11.83 -9.07
CA ILE A 463 14.99 13.24 -9.08
C ILE A 463 14.82 13.83 -10.48
N ASP A 464 15.24 13.11 -11.52
CA ASP A 464 15.12 13.57 -12.90
C ASP A 464 13.67 13.80 -13.32
N GLY A 465 12.76 12.89 -12.94
CA GLY A 465 11.32 13.01 -13.20
C GLY A 465 10.71 14.24 -12.50
N LEU A 466 11.11 14.48 -11.25
CA LEU A 466 10.66 15.65 -10.48
C LEU A 466 11.18 16.96 -11.09
N LEU A 467 12.45 17.02 -11.48
CA LEU A 467 13.04 18.18 -12.13
C LEU A 467 12.44 18.43 -13.51
N ALA A 468 12.20 17.38 -14.29
CA ALA A 468 11.52 17.47 -15.58
C ALA A 468 10.11 18.08 -15.42
N ALA A 469 9.35 17.65 -14.41
CA ALA A 469 8.07 18.26 -14.10
C ALA A 469 8.21 19.75 -13.74
N LEU A 470 9.18 20.13 -12.89
CA LEU A 470 9.39 21.54 -12.52
C LEU A 470 9.90 22.43 -13.68
N GLU A 471 10.44 21.83 -14.72
CA GLU A 471 10.77 22.47 -16.00
C GLU A 471 9.59 22.51 -16.98
N GLY A 472 8.41 22.03 -16.56
CA GLY A 472 7.22 21.92 -17.41
C GLY A 472 7.39 20.92 -18.56
N ARG A 473 8.34 19.98 -18.46
CA ARG A 473 8.53 18.91 -19.43
C ARG A 473 7.58 17.73 -19.14
N PHE A 474 7.37 16.92 -20.16
CA PHE A 474 6.58 15.70 -20.04
C PHE A 474 7.31 14.67 -19.17
N VAL A 475 6.64 14.19 -18.13
CA VAL A 475 7.09 13.05 -17.33
C VAL A 475 6.50 11.78 -17.94
N PRO A 476 7.32 10.80 -18.38
CA PRO A 476 6.84 9.55 -18.94
C PRO A 476 5.86 8.84 -18.01
N ALA A 477 4.78 8.31 -18.58
CA ALA A 477 3.86 7.45 -17.85
C ALA A 477 4.42 6.02 -17.76
N GLY A 478 4.06 5.31 -16.69
CA GLY A 478 4.44 3.92 -16.46
C GLY A 478 3.34 3.16 -15.72
N PRO A 479 3.39 1.83 -15.70
CA PRO A 479 2.48 1.06 -14.86
C PRO A 479 2.87 1.22 -13.38
N SER A 480 1.92 0.95 -12.49
CA SER A 480 2.10 0.89 -11.03
C SER A 480 1.80 -0.51 -10.50
N GLY A 481 2.30 -0.80 -9.29
CA GLY A 481 2.18 -2.12 -8.67
C GLY A 481 3.36 -2.43 -7.75
N ALA A 482 3.34 -3.61 -7.13
CA ALA A 482 4.43 -4.08 -6.29
C ALA A 482 5.48 -4.81 -7.15
N PRO A 483 6.71 -4.28 -7.29
CA PRO A 483 7.76 -4.95 -8.07
C PRO A 483 8.01 -6.40 -7.65
N SER A 484 7.98 -6.66 -6.33
CA SER A 484 8.16 -7.99 -5.74
C SER A 484 7.05 -9.00 -6.04
N ARG A 485 5.93 -8.56 -6.64
CA ARG A 485 4.86 -9.45 -7.12
C ARG A 485 4.96 -9.72 -8.62
N GLY A 486 6.18 -9.84 -9.13
CA GLY A 486 6.46 -10.19 -10.52
C GLY A 486 6.23 -9.05 -11.52
N ARG A 487 6.17 -7.80 -11.05
CA ARG A 487 5.85 -6.60 -11.84
C ARG A 487 7.09 -5.74 -12.08
N LEU A 488 8.12 -6.29 -12.72
CA LEU A 488 9.33 -5.52 -13.05
C LEU A 488 9.08 -4.37 -14.02
N ASP A 489 7.99 -4.40 -14.79
CA ASP A 489 7.54 -3.33 -15.68
C ASP A 489 7.28 -1.99 -14.97
N VAL A 490 7.09 -2.03 -13.64
CA VAL A 490 6.91 -0.83 -12.81
C VAL A 490 8.25 -0.17 -12.45
N LEU A 491 9.39 -0.76 -12.82
CA LEU A 491 10.71 -0.15 -12.73
C LEU A 491 11.19 0.32 -14.13
N PRO A 492 12.07 1.35 -14.22
CA PRO A 492 12.51 2.20 -13.11
C PRO A 492 11.40 3.12 -12.61
N THR A 493 11.56 3.66 -11.41
CA THR A 493 10.69 4.71 -10.85
C THR A 493 11.05 6.09 -11.43
N GLY A 494 10.42 7.17 -10.96
CA GLY A 494 10.52 8.51 -11.54
C GLY A 494 9.47 8.83 -12.62
N ARG A 495 8.39 8.03 -12.70
CA ARG A 495 7.36 8.10 -13.74
C ARG A 495 6.01 8.59 -13.21
N ASN A 496 5.20 9.10 -14.11
CA ASN A 496 3.83 9.51 -13.83
C ASN A 496 2.87 8.34 -14.01
N PHE A 497 2.88 7.41 -13.05
CA PHE A 497 2.21 6.14 -13.25
C PHE A 497 0.72 6.23 -13.57
N PHE A 498 0.22 5.23 -14.28
CA PHE A 498 -1.21 4.92 -14.41
C PHE A 498 -1.53 3.66 -13.60
N SER A 499 -2.81 3.45 -13.28
CA SER A 499 -3.26 2.27 -12.54
C SER A 499 -3.59 1.09 -13.47
N VAL A 500 -4.85 0.72 -13.61
CA VAL A 500 -5.31 -0.43 -14.41
C VAL A 500 -6.55 -0.07 -15.21
N ASP A 501 -6.82 -0.80 -16.31
CA ASP A 501 -8.11 -0.72 -16.98
C ASP A 501 -9.17 -1.38 -16.08
N VAL A 502 -9.99 -0.56 -15.43
CA VAL A 502 -11.03 -1.00 -14.50
C VAL A 502 -12.08 -1.92 -15.14
N ARG A 503 -12.18 -1.93 -16.48
CA ARG A 503 -13.10 -2.79 -17.24
C ARG A 503 -12.59 -4.23 -17.40
N ASN A 504 -11.31 -4.45 -17.15
CA ASN A 504 -10.68 -5.77 -17.25
C ASN A 504 -10.67 -6.51 -15.90
N LEU A 505 -11.33 -5.94 -14.89
CA LEU A 505 -11.40 -6.50 -13.55
C LEU A 505 -12.76 -7.18 -13.30
N PRO A 506 -12.81 -8.27 -12.52
CA PRO A 506 -11.66 -9.06 -12.11
C PRO A 506 -10.97 -9.72 -13.33
N THR A 507 -9.65 -9.86 -13.28
CA THR A 507 -8.91 -10.55 -14.36
C THR A 507 -9.14 -12.07 -14.32
N PRO A 508 -8.88 -12.83 -15.40
CA PRO A 508 -8.97 -14.30 -15.37
C PRO A 508 -8.05 -14.94 -14.32
N THR A 509 -6.87 -14.35 -14.09
CA THR A 509 -5.94 -14.79 -13.03
C THR A 509 -6.52 -14.51 -11.65
N ALA A 510 -7.04 -13.30 -11.43
CA ALA A 510 -7.70 -12.94 -10.16
C ALA A 510 -8.92 -13.82 -9.88
N TRP A 511 -9.68 -14.22 -10.91
CA TRP A 511 -10.76 -15.19 -10.75
C TRP A 511 -10.27 -16.53 -10.21
N ARG A 512 -9.19 -17.08 -10.78
CA ARG A 512 -8.61 -18.35 -10.30
C ARG A 512 -8.15 -18.25 -8.85
N ILE A 513 -7.47 -17.16 -8.48
CA ILE A 513 -6.99 -16.92 -7.12
C ILE A 513 -8.18 -16.72 -6.16
N GLY A 514 -9.15 -15.88 -6.53
CA GLY A 514 -10.35 -15.63 -5.74
C GLY A 514 -11.19 -16.89 -5.51
N PHE A 515 -11.28 -17.77 -6.52
CA PHE A 515 -11.96 -19.07 -6.39
C PHE A 515 -11.23 -20.02 -5.42
N GLN A 516 -9.90 -20.13 -5.53
CA GLN A 516 -9.10 -20.92 -4.59
C GLN A 516 -9.21 -20.36 -3.16
N SER A 517 -9.11 -19.05 -3.00
CA SER A 517 -9.27 -18.35 -1.71
C SER A 517 -10.66 -18.55 -1.11
N ALA A 518 -11.71 -18.57 -1.93
CA ALA A 518 -13.06 -18.87 -1.48
C ALA A 518 -13.17 -20.31 -0.96
N ASN A 519 -12.61 -21.30 -1.67
CA ASN A 519 -12.66 -22.70 -1.26
C ASN A 519 -11.90 -22.94 0.04
N LEU A 520 -10.69 -22.39 0.20
CA LEU A 520 -9.92 -22.50 1.45
C LEU A 520 -10.68 -21.92 2.64
N LEU A 521 -11.35 -20.78 2.45
CA LEU A 521 -12.17 -20.16 3.48
C LEU A 521 -13.37 -21.05 3.87
N LEU A 522 -14.03 -21.64 2.87
CA LEU A 522 -15.18 -22.52 3.07
C LEU A 522 -14.79 -23.83 3.75
N GLU A 523 -13.68 -24.45 3.32
CA GLU A 523 -13.13 -25.66 3.92
C GLU A 523 -12.74 -25.42 5.38
N ARG A 524 -12.06 -24.30 5.66
CA ARG A 524 -11.69 -23.93 7.03
C ARG A 524 -12.92 -23.74 7.91
N HIS A 525 -13.93 -23.01 7.44
CA HIS A 525 -15.17 -22.81 8.20
C HIS A 525 -15.89 -24.13 8.48
N LEU A 526 -15.97 -25.02 7.49
CA LEU A 526 -16.59 -26.33 7.66
C LEU A 526 -15.85 -27.20 8.68
N GLN A 527 -14.52 -27.17 8.68
CA GLN A 527 -13.68 -27.86 9.67
C GLN A 527 -13.87 -27.32 11.09
N GLU A 528 -14.00 -26.00 11.24
CA GLU A 528 -14.11 -25.34 12.56
C GLU A 528 -15.52 -25.41 13.14
N HIS A 529 -16.55 -25.33 12.31
CA HIS A 529 -17.95 -25.16 12.76
C HIS A 529 -18.85 -26.37 12.44
N GLY A 530 -18.41 -27.30 11.59
CA GLY A 530 -19.19 -28.47 11.20
C GLY A 530 -20.41 -28.20 10.31
N ASP A 531 -20.61 -26.95 9.86
CA ASP A 531 -21.67 -26.55 8.92
C ASP A 531 -21.11 -25.59 7.85
N HIS A 532 -21.82 -25.50 6.73
CA HIS A 532 -21.48 -24.61 5.62
C HIS A 532 -21.63 -23.14 6.02
N LEU A 533 -20.70 -22.31 5.54
CA LEU A 533 -20.79 -20.86 5.68
C LEU A 533 -22.01 -20.34 4.90
N ARG A 534 -22.93 -19.66 5.61
CA ARG A 534 -24.16 -19.13 4.98
C ARG A 534 -24.08 -17.66 4.59
N GLN A 535 -23.33 -16.85 5.35
CA GLN A 535 -23.22 -15.42 5.13
C GLN A 535 -21.80 -14.91 5.45
N LEU A 536 -21.30 -13.96 4.65
CA LEU A 536 -20.01 -13.31 4.86
C LEU A 536 -20.09 -11.81 4.62
N GLY A 537 -19.52 -11.02 5.55
CA GLY A 537 -19.22 -9.60 5.31
C GLY A 537 -17.79 -9.43 4.80
N LEU A 538 -17.60 -8.84 3.62
CA LEU A 538 -16.28 -8.63 3.02
C LEU A 538 -15.99 -7.14 2.80
N SER A 539 -14.86 -6.66 3.31
CA SER A 539 -14.39 -5.29 3.06
C SER A 539 -13.57 -5.22 1.77
N VAL A 540 -13.97 -4.36 0.83
CA VAL A 540 -13.32 -4.27 -0.49
C VAL A 540 -12.70 -2.88 -0.68
N TRP A 541 -11.40 -2.88 -0.96
CA TRP A 541 -10.60 -1.66 -1.09
C TRP A 541 -10.12 -1.46 -2.53
N GLY A 542 -10.21 -0.22 -3.03
CA GLY A 542 -9.81 0.09 -4.40
C GLY A 542 -8.31 -0.13 -4.66
N THR A 543 -7.42 0.19 -3.73
CA THR A 543 -5.97 -0.10 -3.88
C THR A 543 -5.70 -1.60 -4.00
N ALA A 544 -6.32 -2.43 -3.16
CA ALA A 544 -6.16 -3.89 -3.23
C ALA A 544 -6.65 -4.40 -4.58
N THR A 545 -7.84 -3.96 -5.01
CA THR A 545 -8.43 -4.30 -6.31
C THR A 545 -7.51 -3.97 -7.49
N MET A 546 -6.86 -2.79 -7.48
CA MET A 546 -5.89 -2.42 -8.53
C MET A 546 -4.62 -3.26 -8.50
N ARG A 547 -4.13 -3.61 -7.31
CA ARG A 547 -2.88 -4.36 -7.15
C ARG A 547 -3.00 -5.83 -7.54
N THR A 548 -4.15 -6.44 -7.28
CA THR A 548 -4.37 -7.87 -7.51
C THR A 548 -5.07 -8.18 -8.82
N GLY A 549 -5.66 -7.16 -9.45
CA GLY A 549 -6.54 -7.37 -10.60
C GLY A 549 -7.93 -7.87 -10.18
N GLY A 550 -8.33 -7.67 -8.92
CA GLY A 550 -9.69 -7.87 -8.44
C GLY A 550 -9.94 -9.13 -7.62
N ASP A 551 -8.94 -9.65 -6.91
CA ASP A 551 -9.06 -10.88 -6.08
C ASP A 551 -10.25 -10.84 -5.10
N ASP A 552 -10.44 -9.75 -4.36
CA ASP A 552 -11.53 -9.63 -3.37
C ASP A 552 -12.93 -9.75 -4.03
N ILE A 553 -13.11 -9.11 -5.18
CA ILE A 553 -14.37 -9.18 -5.94
C ILE A 553 -14.54 -10.56 -6.57
N ALA A 554 -13.45 -11.17 -7.06
CA ALA A 554 -13.48 -12.54 -7.55
C ALA A 554 -13.86 -13.54 -6.46
N GLN A 555 -13.31 -13.38 -5.24
CA GLN A 555 -13.67 -14.21 -4.09
C GLN A 555 -15.15 -14.06 -3.73
N ALA A 556 -15.66 -12.83 -3.70
CA ALA A 556 -17.08 -12.57 -3.44
C ALA A 556 -18.00 -13.22 -4.50
N LEU A 557 -17.67 -13.11 -5.78
CA LEU A 557 -18.41 -13.76 -6.86
C LEU A 557 -18.31 -15.29 -6.77
N ALA A 558 -17.15 -15.84 -6.44
CA ALA A 558 -16.96 -17.27 -6.24
C ALA A 558 -17.81 -17.81 -5.08
N LEU A 559 -17.88 -17.09 -3.96
CA LEU A 559 -18.73 -17.44 -2.80
C LEU A 559 -20.22 -17.48 -3.16
N LEU A 560 -20.70 -16.52 -3.96
CA LEU A 560 -22.06 -16.51 -4.53
C LEU A 560 -22.31 -17.63 -5.55
N GLY A 561 -21.25 -18.24 -6.09
CA GLY A 561 -21.34 -19.22 -7.16
C GLY A 561 -21.58 -18.59 -8.52
N VAL A 562 -20.92 -17.46 -8.79
CA VAL A 562 -21.01 -16.69 -10.03
C VAL A 562 -19.61 -16.52 -10.62
N ARG A 563 -19.46 -16.75 -11.92
CA ARG A 563 -18.20 -16.61 -12.65
C ARG A 563 -18.27 -15.43 -13.63
N PRO A 564 -17.31 -14.49 -13.63
CA PRO A 564 -17.22 -13.46 -14.65
C PRO A 564 -17.00 -14.04 -16.05
N VAL A 565 -17.53 -13.35 -17.08
CA VAL A 565 -17.34 -13.69 -18.49
C VAL A 565 -16.54 -12.58 -19.17
N TRP A 566 -15.46 -12.95 -19.84
CA TRP A 566 -14.56 -12.01 -20.52
C TRP A 566 -14.75 -12.01 -22.04
N GLN A 567 -14.67 -10.83 -22.65
CA GLN A 567 -14.65 -10.70 -24.10
C GLN A 567 -13.30 -11.15 -24.67
N ALA A 568 -13.33 -12.01 -25.68
CA ALA A 568 -12.14 -12.42 -26.42
C ALA A 568 -11.38 -11.21 -27.00
N GLY A 569 -10.05 -11.26 -26.96
CA GLY A 569 -9.17 -10.18 -27.40
C GLY A 569 -8.97 -9.09 -26.35
N SER A 570 -10.05 -8.40 -25.95
CA SER A 570 -9.97 -7.24 -25.04
C SER A 570 -9.76 -7.60 -23.57
N GLN A 571 -10.14 -8.82 -23.16
CA GLN A 571 -10.18 -9.28 -21.78
C GLN A 571 -11.04 -8.41 -20.86
N ARG A 572 -11.95 -7.61 -21.42
CA ARG A 572 -12.95 -6.86 -20.65
C ARG A 572 -13.99 -7.81 -20.09
N VAL A 573 -14.40 -7.58 -18.85
CA VAL A 573 -15.55 -8.28 -18.28
C VAL A 573 -16.81 -7.78 -18.99
N ALA A 574 -17.48 -8.70 -19.67
CA ALA A 574 -18.68 -8.45 -20.47
C ALA A 574 -19.94 -8.73 -19.66
N ASP A 575 -19.91 -9.83 -18.90
CA ASP A 575 -21.09 -10.40 -18.24
C ASP A 575 -20.65 -11.33 -17.10
N PHE A 576 -21.58 -12.10 -16.54
CA PHE A 576 -21.33 -13.20 -15.62
C PHE A 576 -22.18 -14.43 -15.96
N GLU A 577 -21.71 -15.61 -15.56
CA GLU A 577 -22.45 -16.87 -15.61
C GLU A 577 -22.71 -17.36 -14.18
N ILE A 578 -23.94 -17.80 -13.91
CA ILE A 578 -24.28 -18.44 -12.64
C ILE A 578 -23.88 -19.90 -12.74
N LEU A 579 -23.04 -20.36 -11.81
CA LEU A 579 -22.66 -21.76 -11.72
C LEU A 579 -23.82 -22.57 -11.12
N PRO A 580 -24.26 -23.68 -11.74
CA PRO A 580 -25.23 -24.59 -11.15
C PRO A 580 -24.75 -25.12 -9.80
N VAL A 581 -25.67 -25.27 -8.83
CA VAL A 581 -25.33 -25.79 -7.49
C VAL A 581 -24.71 -27.19 -7.56
N SER A 582 -25.12 -28.01 -8.52
CA SER A 582 -24.53 -29.34 -8.77
C SER A 582 -23.06 -29.28 -9.20
N LEU A 583 -22.59 -28.16 -9.78
CA LEU A 583 -21.18 -27.94 -10.08
C LEU A 583 -20.43 -27.24 -8.95
N LEU A 584 -21.14 -26.50 -8.08
CA LEU A 584 -20.55 -25.89 -6.90
C LEU A 584 -20.24 -26.93 -5.82
N ASP A 585 -21.07 -27.97 -5.71
CA ASP A 585 -21.00 -29.02 -4.68
C ASP A 585 -21.01 -28.47 -3.24
N ARG A 586 -21.74 -27.36 -3.06
CA ARG A 586 -21.96 -26.67 -1.79
C ARG A 586 -23.10 -25.66 -1.90
N PRO A 587 -23.63 -25.15 -0.78
CA PRO A 587 -24.49 -23.98 -0.77
C PRO A 587 -23.79 -22.72 -1.31
N ARG A 588 -24.59 -21.80 -1.83
CA ARG A 588 -24.19 -20.42 -2.09
C ARG A 588 -24.03 -19.67 -0.77
N VAL A 589 -23.13 -18.68 -0.73
CA VAL A 589 -22.94 -17.82 0.44
C VAL A 589 -23.55 -16.44 0.15
N ASP A 590 -24.36 -15.92 1.08
CA ASP A 590 -24.84 -14.53 1.05
C ASP A 590 -23.68 -13.57 1.40
N VAL A 591 -23.22 -12.78 0.43
CA VAL A 591 -22.06 -11.90 0.60
C VAL A 591 -22.48 -10.44 0.68
N THR A 592 -22.18 -9.81 1.82
CA THR A 592 -22.35 -8.36 2.03
C THR A 592 -21.03 -7.63 1.80
N LEU A 593 -20.96 -6.71 0.83
CA LEU A 593 -19.75 -5.93 0.57
C LEU A 593 -19.75 -4.59 1.33
N ARG A 594 -18.67 -4.33 2.08
CA ARG A 594 -18.33 -3.00 2.59
C ARG A 594 -17.25 -2.38 1.70
N VAL A 595 -17.65 -1.53 0.76
CA VAL A 595 -16.72 -0.87 -0.16
C VAL A 595 -16.14 0.42 0.42
N SER A 596 -14.87 0.72 0.11
CA SER A 596 -14.25 2.01 0.45
C SER A 596 -14.74 3.14 -0.46
N GLY A 597 -14.61 4.39 -0.01
CA GLY A 597 -15.00 5.56 -0.82
C GLY A 597 -14.26 5.64 -2.15
N PHE A 598 -12.95 5.32 -2.15
CA PHE A 598 -12.18 5.24 -3.39
C PHE A 598 -12.64 4.09 -4.29
N PHE A 599 -13.03 2.93 -3.72
CA PHE A 599 -13.56 1.84 -4.53
C PHE A 599 -14.82 2.27 -5.29
N ARG A 600 -15.76 2.93 -4.60
CA ARG A 600 -16.96 3.53 -5.22
C ARG A 600 -16.60 4.49 -6.36
N ASP A 601 -15.62 5.36 -6.15
CA ASP A 601 -15.24 6.39 -7.11
C ASP A 601 -14.53 5.80 -8.35
N ALA A 602 -13.81 4.69 -8.20
CA ALA A 602 -13.02 4.09 -9.28
C ALA A 602 -13.67 2.89 -9.98
N PHE A 603 -14.56 2.14 -9.32
CA PHE A 603 -15.04 0.82 -9.77
C PHE A 603 -16.57 0.72 -9.81
N ALA A 604 -17.25 1.77 -10.29
CA ALA A 604 -18.70 1.74 -10.45
C ALA A 604 -19.21 0.58 -11.32
N ASN A 605 -18.39 0.10 -12.27
CA ASN A 605 -18.70 -1.08 -13.07
C ASN A 605 -18.70 -2.38 -12.25
N LEU A 606 -17.77 -2.55 -11.30
CA LEU A 606 -17.72 -3.73 -10.43
C LEU A 606 -18.89 -3.75 -9.45
N ILE A 607 -19.29 -2.58 -8.94
CA ILE A 607 -20.48 -2.46 -8.08
C ILE A 607 -21.72 -2.93 -8.83
N ARG A 608 -21.92 -2.45 -10.06
CA ARG A 608 -23.05 -2.88 -10.90
C ARG A 608 -22.99 -4.36 -11.26
N LEU A 609 -21.81 -4.89 -11.58
CA LEU A 609 -21.61 -6.30 -11.88
C LEU A 609 -22.01 -7.18 -10.69
N PHE A 610 -21.52 -6.83 -9.49
CA PHE A 610 -21.80 -7.59 -8.28
C PHE A 610 -23.27 -7.51 -7.89
N ASP A 611 -23.88 -6.32 -7.94
CA ASP A 611 -25.31 -6.13 -7.70
C ASP A 611 -26.17 -6.95 -8.66
N ALA A 612 -25.87 -6.91 -9.96
CA ALA A 612 -26.57 -7.72 -10.96
C ALA A 612 -26.44 -9.24 -10.68
N ALA A 613 -25.26 -9.69 -10.26
CA ALA A 613 -25.05 -11.08 -9.86
C ALA A 613 -25.87 -11.47 -8.62
N VAL A 614 -25.90 -10.62 -7.59
CA VAL A 614 -26.70 -10.84 -6.38
C VAL A 614 -28.19 -10.95 -6.72
N GLN A 615 -28.72 -10.01 -7.51
CA GLN A 615 -30.12 -10.02 -7.94
C GLN A 615 -30.46 -11.30 -8.72
N ALA A 616 -29.62 -11.68 -9.68
CA ALA A 616 -29.85 -12.87 -10.48
C ALA A 616 -29.79 -14.17 -9.66
N VAL A 617 -28.90 -14.25 -8.65
CA VAL A 617 -28.82 -15.40 -7.74
C VAL A 617 -30.01 -15.45 -6.77
N ALA A 618 -30.50 -14.29 -6.32
CA ALA A 618 -31.65 -14.21 -5.42
C ALA A 618 -32.97 -14.65 -6.07
N GLU A 619 -33.05 -14.59 -7.41
CA GLU A 619 -34.22 -15.01 -8.20
C GLU A 619 -34.27 -16.52 -8.49
N LEU A 620 -33.20 -17.26 -8.19
CA LEU A 620 -33.15 -18.70 -8.46
C LEU A 620 -34.15 -19.46 -7.58
N ASP A 621 -34.85 -20.41 -8.21
CA ASP A 621 -35.70 -21.38 -7.53
C ASP A 621 -34.85 -22.53 -6.96
N GLU A 622 -34.08 -22.20 -5.93
CA GLU A 622 -33.22 -23.11 -5.18
C GLU A 622 -33.70 -23.23 -3.73
N ALA A 623 -33.53 -24.42 -3.15
CA ALA A 623 -33.86 -24.70 -1.75
C ALA A 623 -33.09 -23.78 -0.80
N GLU A 624 -33.66 -23.47 0.37
CA GLU A 624 -33.07 -22.55 1.34
C GLU A 624 -31.69 -23.00 1.84
N GLU A 625 -31.49 -24.31 2.00
CA GLU A 625 -30.22 -24.89 2.43
C GLU A 625 -29.12 -24.71 1.38
N LEU A 626 -29.49 -24.57 0.10
CA LEU A 626 -28.56 -24.42 -1.01
C LEU A 626 -28.38 -22.95 -1.42
N ASN A 627 -29.37 -22.09 -1.17
CA ASN A 627 -29.34 -20.67 -1.51
C ASN A 627 -29.94 -19.82 -0.38
N PRO A 628 -29.16 -19.55 0.69
CA PRO A 628 -29.60 -18.73 1.81
C PRO A 628 -29.90 -17.28 1.40
N LEU A 629 -29.23 -16.76 0.35
CA LEU A 629 -29.48 -15.43 -0.20
C LEU A 629 -30.92 -15.32 -0.74
N ALA A 630 -31.32 -16.24 -1.63
CA ALA A 630 -32.67 -16.24 -2.20
C ALA A 630 -33.75 -16.40 -1.13
N ALA A 631 -33.52 -17.28 -0.15
CA ALA A 631 -34.45 -17.47 0.97
C ALA A 631 -34.62 -16.18 1.81
N ARG A 632 -33.51 -15.53 2.15
CA ARG A 632 -33.51 -14.26 2.88
C ARG A 632 -34.24 -13.16 2.12
N VAL A 633 -33.95 -12.97 0.84
CA VAL A 633 -34.62 -11.95 0.00
C VAL A 633 -36.12 -12.21 -0.06
N ARG A 634 -36.56 -13.46 -0.23
CA ARG A 634 -37.99 -13.82 -0.19
C ARG A 634 -38.64 -13.45 1.15
N LEU A 635 -38.00 -13.78 2.27
CA LEU A 635 -38.51 -13.48 3.61
C LEU A 635 -38.59 -11.98 3.87
N GLU A 636 -37.53 -11.25 3.51
CA GLU A 636 -37.41 -9.81 3.75
C GLU A 636 -38.40 -9.02 2.88
N ARG A 637 -38.59 -9.45 1.62
CA ARG A 637 -39.63 -8.93 0.74
C ARG A 637 -41.03 -9.14 1.32
N GLN A 638 -41.38 -10.35 1.76
CA GLN A 638 -42.68 -10.63 2.38
C GLN A 638 -42.91 -9.75 3.62
N ARG A 639 -41.88 -9.57 4.45
CA ARG A 639 -41.93 -8.68 5.62
C ARG A 639 -42.20 -7.22 5.22
N LEU A 640 -41.48 -6.71 4.22
CA LEU A 640 -41.62 -5.33 3.76
C LEU A 640 -42.98 -5.06 3.08
N GLU A 641 -43.48 -6.02 2.29
CA GLU A 641 -44.81 -5.97 1.69
C GLU A 641 -45.90 -6.00 2.77
N ALA A 642 -45.76 -6.84 3.80
CA ALA A 642 -46.66 -6.86 4.96
C ALA A 642 -46.64 -5.53 5.76
N GLN A 643 -45.53 -4.79 5.70
CA GLN A 643 -45.39 -3.45 6.30
C GLN A 643 -45.88 -2.31 5.37
N GLY A 644 -46.42 -2.63 4.20
CA GLY A 644 -47.00 -1.66 3.26
C GLY A 644 -46.02 -1.09 2.24
N THR A 645 -44.82 -1.66 2.11
CA THR A 645 -43.87 -1.29 1.04
C THR A 645 -44.38 -1.83 -0.29
N ALA A 646 -44.39 -1.00 -1.33
CA ALA A 646 -44.79 -1.44 -2.65
C ALA A 646 -43.90 -2.60 -3.15
N PRO A 647 -44.45 -3.62 -3.85
CA PRO A 647 -43.69 -4.81 -4.24
C PRO A 647 -42.39 -4.53 -5.03
N ALA A 648 -42.35 -3.45 -5.80
CA ALA A 648 -41.16 -3.06 -6.57
C ALA A 648 -40.04 -2.42 -5.72
N ALA A 649 -40.37 -1.89 -4.54
CA ALA A 649 -39.42 -1.32 -3.59
C ALA A 649 -39.07 -2.29 -2.45
N ALA A 650 -39.87 -3.36 -2.27
CA ALA A 650 -39.61 -4.47 -1.36
C ALA A 650 -38.72 -5.57 -1.98
N ARG A 651 -38.52 -5.51 -3.30
CA ARG A 651 -37.53 -6.27 -4.06
C ARG A 651 -36.26 -5.43 -4.15
#